data_AF-A0AA39LLQ7-F1
#
_entry.id   AF-A0AA39LLQ7-F1
#
_cell.length_a   1.000
_cell.length_b   1.000
_cell.length_c   1.000
_cell.angle_alpha   90.00
_cell.angle_beta   90.00
_cell.angle_gamma   90.00
#
_symmetry.space_group_name_H-M   'P 1'
#
loop_
_entity.id
_entity.type
_entity.pdbx_description
1 polymer ?
#
loop_
_entity_poly.entity_id
_entity_poly.type
_entity_poly.pdbx_seq_one_letter_code
_entity_poly.pdbx_strand_id
1 'polypeptide(L)'
;MWYRAVVLVSATALLFFASARVAGSHESQESRNRYNNRGNCVKQDQNGNCPLKEGLHNASLQLSGSDQVNFNIVIGEIDDILANVSLTEDEQISQCGYKLRIFFKQYQSIALEIQFFQIIGFGSFNDFCDVAQQVDGEQTESLIIVDSDGDCDVTRALKHKCAAASSGMQLHECQWLVSQIHSVVTGSYDFHYKHVLIEEVFQEFEAQFGAADFEAFAEVQISSFGFLGQFRGVCKQFYRFANIHNLFVGGNNCAFLQGINASAQDSNAPWTRSERTQLLDFISNLQIFINDNSLSDFDKMKSCVHAFTEFLLTFEYMEARMRILIQIGADFNFGFFGDFLDCFSFMSVCQAGVTGVPGAPVSGATQVSGGFTQSVSQGFSAGVTGGSSQGVSQGATQGFTQAVSGGVSQSVTQGFTQGVSSGVSQSATQGFTQGVSGGVSQSATQGFTQGVSSGVTQAVTQFPTQSVSPGTPSSEAIGRFDSALGLVDCSHGGAAGTLLIQGLLNMASSLSGSDQTDWITEVQYVRDHIVCNASLSSQQQLIFGTYHIKGFCHGRISIKKIVQYLFIGSWGMLNDLFNVAIEFNGQSCQSVLVFSGGECQLTSSIESAISSFSLTVQQQSDCNALIADIKAIASSTSFSFSQIMVEIQIRFKSFFKIHGELEGQFRQIQIASWGSLDMFLDVSLAWFRFSYFEHLFSARAGQSQCIMANDMTNDCSNSSYGLTRAEQSSTLDLISNIQASSQQAGAVMTIAKGIVVDWQQFLKVNKFLFSIIREFSIYIEIEFGCFGDFLDCYDIMCVLNPSGTEVPSLPPSTPAATTIAPSTAAPTTVKPSTAPPTTIAPTTAAPTTKIAPTTAAPTTTTVATGNCNSAGGLFQLNNNHSIVVDSLYTGCNTFNGTQCTNFKPYILKIDNSVVRNTTLTSDAQRIHFFNYIITQYCGTNSLRLYFVMGVQMSNGWGNVQQLCGCDTTSG
;
A
#
# COMPACT_ATOMS: atom_id res chain seq x y z
N MET A 1 -1.80 -14.00 -24.35
CA MET A 1 -3.14 -14.58 -24.12
C MET A 1 -3.33 -15.11 -22.71
N TRP A 2 -2.32 -15.71 -22.08
CA TRP A 2 -2.36 -16.13 -20.66
C TRP A 2 -2.49 -14.97 -19.64
N TYR A 3 -1.93 -13.80 -19.94
CA TYR A 3 -2.05 -12.59 -19.10
C TYR A 3 -3.49 -12.03 -19.00
N ARG A 4 -4.37 -12.36 -19.96
CA ARG A 4 -5.78 -11.96 -19.95
C ARG A 4 -6.69 -12.97 -19.20
N ALA A 5 -6.22 -14.19 -18.96
CA ALA A 5 -6.96 -15.20 -18.20
C ALA A 5 -6.72 -15.06 -16.69
N VAL A 6 -5.51 -14.67 -16.28
CA VAL A 6 -5.15 -14.44 -14.85
C VAL A 6 -5.89 -13.22 -14.29
N VAL A 7 -6.03 -12.14 -15.07
CA VAL A 7 -6.77 -10.92 -14.68
C VAL A 7 -8.28 -11.15 -14.58
N LEU A 8 -8.84 -12.14 -15.30
CA LEU A 8 -10.26 -12.47 -15.23
C LEU A 8 -10.62 -13.31 -13.99
N VAL A 9 -9.68 -14.12 -13.47
CA VAL A 9 -9.93 -15.01 -12.32
C VAL A 9 -9.78 -14.28 -10.98
N SER A 10 -8.87 -13.32 -10.88
CA SER A 10 -8.75 -12.42 -9.71
C SER A 10 -9.92 -11.43 -9.60
N ALA A 11 -10.51 -11.01 -10.72
CA ALA A 11 -11.74 -10.20 -10.72
C ALA A 11 -12.95 -10.96 -10.14
N THR A 12 -13.06 -12.26 -10.36
CA THR A 12 -14.13 -13.10 -9.76
C THR A 12 -13.94 -13.38 -8.26
N ALA A 13 -12.70 -13.37 -7.74
CA ALA A 13 -12.45 -13.51 -6.31
C ALA A 13 -12.77 -12.22 -5.54
N LEU A 14 -12.48 -11.05 -6.12
CA LEU A 14 -12.87 -9.74 -5.60
C LEU A 14 -14.40 -9.54 -5.55
N LEU A 15 -15.12 -10.10 -6.53
CA LEU A 15 -16.59 -10.09 -6.56
C LEU A 15 -17.24 -10.94 -5.46
N PHE A 16 -16.56 -11.97 -4.94
CA PHE A 16 -17.09 -12.77 -3.82
C PHE A 16 -16.95 -12.05 -2.46
N PHE A 17 -15.91 -11.23 -2.28
CA PHE A 17 -15.70 -10.45 -1.05
C PHE A 17 -16.54 -9.16 -1.00
N ALA A 18 -16.92 -8.58 -2.14
CA ALA A 18 -17.77 -7.39 -2.19
C ALA A 18 -19.18 -7.61 -1.59
N SER A 19 -19.66 -8.86 -1.54
CA SER A 19 -20.97 -9.19 -0.94
C SER A 19 -20.92 -9.50 0.56
N ALA A 20 -19.73 -9.52 1.18
CA ALA A 20 -19.54 -9.93 2.57
C ALA A 20 -18.60 -8.99 3.36
N ARG A 21 -18.96 -7.70 3.45
CA ARG A 21 -19.08 -6.91 4.70
C ARG A 21 -19.02 -5.41 4.38
N VAL A 22 -20.20 -4.79 4.44
CA VAL A 22 -20.42 -3.36 4.68
C VAL A 22 -20.05 -3.06 6.15
N ALA A 23 -18.76 -3.14 6.46
CA ALA A 23 -18.15 -2.61 7.68
C ALA A 23 -16.95 -1.75 7.27
N GLY A 24 -16.66 -0.67 8.00
CA GLY A 24 -15.76 0.42 7.58
C GLY A 24 -14.40 -0.06 7.05
N SER A 25 -13.83 0.65 6.08
CA SER A 25 -12.40 0.49 5.78
C SER A 25 -11.60 0.92 7.00
N HIS A 26 -10.42 0.34 7.18
CA HIS A 26 -9.53 0.66 8.30
C HIS A 26 -9.29 2.17 8.42
N GLU A 27 -9.10 2.87 7.30
CA GLU A 27 -8.87 4.31 7.20
C GLU A 27 -10.10 5.14 7.60
N SER A 28 -11.30 4.71 7.20
CA SER A 28 -12.55 5.37 7.61
C SER A 28 -12.80 5.18 9.12
N GLN A 29 -12.36 4.05 9.69
CA GLN A 29 -12.42 3.81 11.12
C GLN A 29 -11.39 4.63 11.88
N GLU A 30 -10.16 4.73 11.38
CA GLU A 30 -9.12 5.58 11.96
C GLU A 30 -9.48 7.06 11.98
N SER A 31 -9.97 7.59 10.85
CA SER A 31 -10.42 8.98 10.76
C SER A 31 -11.52 9.27 11.80
N ARG A 32 -12.51 8.37 11.93
CA ARG A 32 -13.55 8.47 12.97
C ARG A 32 -12.98 8.35 14.39
N ASN A 33 -12.00 7.50 14.62
CA ASN A 33 -11.35 7.38 15.93
C ASN A 33 -10.60 8.67 16.29
N ARG A 34 -9.88 9.28 15.35
CA ARG A 34 -9.19 10.57 15.55
C ARG A 34 -10.21 11.68 15.83
N TYR A 35 -11.28 11.74 15.04
CA TYR A 35 -12.37 12.69 15.25
C TYR A 35 -13.03 12.57 16.64
N ASN A 36 -13.31 11.35 17.09
CA ASN A 36 -13.92 11.10 18.40
C ASN A 36 -12.98 11.43 19.57
N ASN A 37 -11.67 11.39 19.34
CA ASN A 37 -10.65 11.68 20.36
C ASN A 37 -10.01 13.07 20.20
N ARG A 38 -10.58 13.94 19.36
CA ARG A 38 -10.01 15.23 18.97
C ARG A 38 -9.66 16.16 20.13
N GLY A 39 -10.46 16.21 21.20
CA GLY A 39 -10.17 17.06 22.36
C GLY A 39 -8.81 16.74 23.01
N ASN A 40 -8.33 15.50 22.92
CA ASN A 40 -7.07 15.08 23.53
C ASN A 40 -5.84 15.79 22.93
N CYS A 41 -5.91 16.31 21.69
CA CYS A 41 -4.74 16.94 21.05
C CYS A 41 -4.51 18.40 21.48
N VAL A 42 -5.56 19.09 21.93
CA VAL A 42 -5.50 20.49 22.40
C VAL A 42 -5.61 20.63 23.92
N LYS A 43 -6.03 19.56 24.60
CA LYS A 43 -6.17 19.56 26.07
C LYS A 43 -4.83 19.84 26.76
N GLN A 44 -4.83 20.87 27.59
CA GLN A 44 -3.64 21.32 28.31
C GLN A 44 -3.40 20.51 29.60
N ASP A 45 -2.14 20.22 29.87
CA ASP A 45 -1.66 19.69 31.15
C ASP A 45 -1.58 20.79 32.22
N GLN A 46 -1.12 20.45 33.42
CA GLN A 46 -0.98 21.39 34.54
C GLN A 46 0.04 22.52 34.27
N ASN A 47 0.86 22.39 33.23
CA ASN A 47 1.88 23.36 32.82
C ASN A 47 1.43 24.19 31.60
N GLY A 48 0.22 23.98 31.08
CA GLY A 48 -0.28 24.66 29.87
C GLY A 48 0.25 24.07 28.56
N ASN A 49 0.85 22.88 28.58
CA ASN A 49 1.31 22.17 27.39
C ASN A 49 0.22 21.23 26.88
N CYS A 50 0.09 21.10 25.56
CA CYS A 50 -0.77 20.11 24.93
C CYS A 50 0.00 19.38 23.81
N PRO A 51 -0.47 18.19 23.37
CA PRO A 51 0.20 17.41 22.34
C PRO A 51 0.44 18.16 21.03
N LEU A 52 -0.53 19.00 20.59
CA LEU A 52 -0.36 19.82 19.38
C LEU A 52 0.80 20.80 19.53
N LYS A 53 0.86 21.52 20.65
CA LYS A 53 1.93 22.48 20.95
C LYS A 53 3.29 21.80 20.95
N GLU A 54 3.42 20.69 21.67
CA GLU A 54 4.67 19.92 21.71
C GLU A 54 5.09 19.42 20.32
N GLY A 55 4.14 18.89 19.54
CA GLY A 55 4.38 18.46 18.16
C GLY A 55 4.92 19.58 17.29
N LEU A 56 4.28 20.76 17.32
CA LEU A 56 4.68 21.94 16.54
C LEU A 56 6.10 22.41 16.90
N HIS A 57 6.41 22.53 18.19
CA HIS A 57 7.74 22.93 18.65
C HIS A 57 8.80 21.89 18.26
N ASN A 58 8.49 20.59 18.34
CA ASN A 58 9.40 19.53 17.90
C ASN A 58 9.63 19.52 16.39
N ALA A 59 8.60 19.76 15.58
CA ALA A 59 8.72 19.88 14.13
C ALA A 59 9.59 21.10 13.74
N SER A 60 9.50 22.20 14.50
CA SER A 60 10.35 23.37 14.28
C SER A 60 11.84 23.07 14.43
N LEU A 61 12.22 22.12 15.29
CA LEU A 61 13.61 21.68 15.45
C LEU A 61 14.16 20.95 14.21
N GLN A 62 13.29 20.45 13.32
CA GLN A 62 13.70 19.83 12.06
C GLN A 62 13.98 20.85 10.95
N LEU A 63 13.45 22.06 11.10
CA LEU A 63 13.63 23.14 10.13
C LEU A 63 14.85 23.99 10.49
N SER A 64 15.42 24.68 9.49
CA SER A 64 16.54 25.60 9.71
C SER A 64 16.39 26.89 8.90
N GLY A 65 17.12 27.93 9.30
CA GLY A 65 17.16 29.19 8.56
C GLY A 65 15.81 29.91 8.50
N SER A 66 15.44 30.41 7.31
CA SER A 66 14.18 31.14 7.09
C SER A 66 12.93 30.31 7.33
N ASP A 67 13.01 29.00 7.08
CA ASP A 67 11.85 28.11 7.13
C ASP A 67 11.43 27.86 8.59
N GLN A 68 12.42 27.69 9.48
CA GLN A 68 12.20 27.64 10.93
C GLN A 68 11.61 28.96 11.46
N VAL A 69 12.08 30.11 10.97
CA VAL A 69 11.55 31.42 11.39
C VAL A 69 10.10 31.58 10.97
N ASN A 70 9.76 31.27 9.72
CA ASN A 70 8.39 31.36 9.22
C ASN A 70 7.45 30.41 9.97
N PHE A 71 7.91 29.20 10.28
CA PHE A 71 7.11 28.24 11.04
C PHE A 71 6.88 28.69 12.49
N ASN A 72 7.90 29.22 13.16
CA ASN A 72 7.77 29.75 14.52
C ASN A 72 6.78 30.91 14.66
N ILE A 73 6.55 31.69 13.60
CA ILE A 73 5.49 32.72 13.60
C ILE A 73 4.12 32.07 13.75
N VAL A 74 3.83 31.03 12.96
CA VAL A 74 2.55 30.31 13.03
C VAL A 74 2.39 29.54 14.32
N ILE A 75 3.48 29.01 14.89
CA ILE A 75 3.46 28.42 16.23
C ILE A 75 3.02 29.45 17.27
N GLY A 76 3.53 30.69 17.19
CA GLY A 76 3.10 31.77 18.08
C GLY A 76 1.60 32.07 17.99
N GLU A 77 1.06 32.15 16.76
CA GLU A 77 -0.38 32.35 16.54
C GLU A 77 -1.23 31.20 17.11
N ILE A 78 -0.76 29.95 16.93
CA ILE A 78 -1.43 28.77 17.47
C ILE A 78 -1.36 28.75 19.00
N ASP A 79 -0.22 29.12 19.58
CA ASP A 79 -0.06 29.24 21.03
C ASP A 79 -1.01 30.26 21.65
N ASP A 80 -1.24 31.39 20.98
CA ASP A 80 -2.20 32.41 21.41
C ASP A 80 -3.65 31.90 21.35
N ILE A 81 -4.00 31.12 20.32
CA ILE A 81 -5.33 30.49 20.19
C ILE A 81 -5.55 29.49 21.34
N LEU A 82 -4.58 28.62 21.60
CA LEU A 82 -4.66 27.59 22.64
C LEU A 82 -4.69 28.20 24.06
N ALA A 83 -4.08 29.36 24.27
CA ALA A 83 -4.15 30.08 25.53
C ALA A 83 -5.48 30.80 25.77
N ASN A 84 -6.33 30.95 24.75
CA ASN A 84 -7.60 31.66 24.88
C ASN A 84 -8.68 30.81 25.56
N VAL A 85 -8.87 31.05 26.86
CA VAL A 85 -9.88 30.38 27.70
C VAL A 85 -11.33 30.68 27.31
N SER A 86 -11.57 31.63 26.41
CA SER A 86 -12.93 31.95 25.92
C SER A 86 -13.37 31.01 24.80
N LEU A 87 -12.44 30.26 24.20
CA LEU A 87 -12.71 29.30 23.15
C LEU A 87 -12.93 27.90 23.76
N THR A 88 -13.89 27.18 23.20
CA THR A 88 -14.06 25.74 23.43
C THR A 88 -12.94 24.93 22.78
N GLU A 89 -12.76 23.67 23.19
CA GLU A 89 -11.77 22.77 22.57
C GLU A 89 -11.99 22.64 21.05
N ASP A 90 -13.25 22.54 20.60
CA ASP A 90 -13.60 22.44 19.19
C ASP A 90 -13.31 23.74 18.41
N GLU A 91 -13.55 24.91 19.00
CA GLU A 91 -13.17 26.20 18.41
C GLU A 91 -11.64 26.38 18.33
N GLN A 92 -10.90 25.89 19.34
CA GLN A 92 -9.43 25.88 19.30
C GLN A 92 -8.92 24.97 18.18
N ILE A 93 -9.44 23.74 18.07
CA ILE A 93 -9.07 22.79 17.01
C ILE A 93 -9.34 23.38 15.64
N SER A 94 -10.54 23.95 15.43
CA SER A 94 -10.95 24.63 14.20
C SER A 94 -9.95 25.72 13.79
N GLN A 95 -9.68 26.68 14.69
CA GLN A 95 -8.83 27.83 14.37
C GLN A 95 -7.35 27.44 14.18
N CYS A 96 -6.82 26.54 15.03
CA CYS A 96 -5.46 26.04 14.89
C CYS A 96 -5.28 25.27 13.58
N GLY A 97 -6.22 24.40 13.23
CA GLY A 97 -6.17 23.63 11.98
C GLY A 97 -6.22 24.53 10.75
N TYR A 98 -7.05 25.58 10.78
CA TYR A 98 -7.09 26.55 9.70
C TYR A 98 -5.76 27.30 9.51
N LYS A 99 -5.16 27.79 10.61
CA LYS A 99 -3.86 28.47 10.57
C LYS A 99 -2.77 27.58 9.98
N LEU A 100 -2.73 26.32 10.40
CA LEU A 100 -1.76 25.35 9.92
C LEU A 100 -1.99 25.00 8.44
N ARG A 101 -3.25 24.87 8.00
CA ARG A 101 -3.61 24.59 6.60
C ARG A 101 -3.25 25.75 5.66
N ILE A 102 -3.49 27.00 6.07
CA ILE A 102 -3.07 28.18 5.30
C ILE A 102 -1.55 28.25 5.21
N PHE A 103 -0.84 27.99 6.32
CA PHE A 103 0.61 27.94 6.33
C PHE A 103 1.17 26.90 5.35
N PHE A 104 0.67 25.66 5.38
CA PHE A 104 1.12 24.61 4.46
C PHE A 104 0.81 24.93 2.99
N LYS A 105 -0.32 25.59 2.71
CA LYS A 105 -0.64 26.06 1.36
C LYS A 105 0.35 27.11 0.87
N GLN A 106 0.77 28.03 1.74
CA GLN A 106 1.71 29.10 1.42
C GLN A 106 3.15 28.60 1.29
N TYR A 107 3.57 27.70 2.18
CA TYR A 107 4.94 27.18 2.27
C TYR A 107 5.00 25.70 1.90
N GLN A 108 4.76 25.38 0.62
CA GLN A 108 4.69 24.00 0.14
C GLN A 108 5.99 23.20 0.38
N SER A 109 7.16 23.85 0.35
CA SER A 109 8.43 23.19 0.68
C SER A 109 8.46 22.71 2.14
N ILE A 110 7.99 23.55 3.06
CA ILE A 110 7.90 23.23 4.48
C ILE A 110 6.83 22.14 4.70
N ALA A 111 5.68 22.24 4.01
CA ALA A 111 4.64 21.22 4.07
C ALA A 111 5.18 19.83 3.68
N LEU A 112 6.02 19.73 2.64
CA LEU A 112 6.66 18.46 2.25
C LEU A 112 7.53 17.85 3.36
N GLU A 113 8.13 18.67 4.22
CA GLU A 113 9.00 18.21 5.30
C GLU A 113 8.22 17.84 6.57
N ILE A 114 7.22 18.63 6.96
CA ILE A 114 6.61 18.51 8.30
C ILE A 114 5.11 18.21 8.33
N GLN A 115 4.37 18.21 7.21
CA GLN A 115 2.90 17.98 7.27
C GLN A 115 2.52 16.58 7.81
N PHE A 116 3.42 15.60 7.69
CA PHE A 116 3.25 14.25 8.24
C PHE A 116 3.92 14.04 9.60
N PHE A 117 4.46 15.12 10.18
CA PHE A 117 5.02 15.08 11.52
C PHE A 117 3.96 14.67 12.54
N GLN A 118 4.32 13.76 13.44
CA GLN A 118 3.40 13.12 14.36
C GLN A 118 3.14 13.98 15.61
N ILE A 119 1.85 14.17 15.91
CA ILE A 119 1.33 14.62 17.20
C ILE A 119 1.17 13.38 18.08
N ILE A 120 1.84 13.39 19.23
CA ILE A 120 1.87 12.25 20.16
C ILE A 120 0.44 11.86 20.56
N GLY A 121 0.10 10.58 20.36
CA GLY A 121 -1.20 10.01 20.75
C GLY A 121 -2.39 10.45 19.89
N PHE A 122 -2.16 11.10 18.75
CA PHE A 122 -3.25 11.58 17.88
C PHE A 122 -3.10 11.16 16.41
N GLY A 123 -2.02 11.56 15.74
CA GLY A 123 -1.83 11.39 14.29
C GLY A 123 -0.89 12.48 13.74
N SER A 124 -0.84 12.67 12.42
CA SER A 124 -0.01 13.73 11.83
C SER A 124 -0.61 15.14 11.92
N PHE A 125 0.17 16.18 11.60
CA PHE A 125 -0.40 17.52 11.36
C PHE A 125 -1.44 17.53 10.25
N ASN A 126 -1.29 16.73 9.20
CA ASN A 126 -2.31 16.56 8.16
C ASN A 126 -3.61 15.99 8.76
N ASP A 127 -3.50 14.93 9.57
CA ASP A 127 -4.67 14.36 10.26
C ASP A 127 -5.36 15.36 11.18
N PHE A 128 -4.60 16.23 11.84
CA PHE A 128 -5.13 17.32 12.65
C PHE A 128 -5.88 18.36 11.81
N CYS A 129 -5.32 18.77 10.67
CA CYS A 129 -6.00 19.66 9.73
C CYS A 129 -7.28 19.04 9.17
N ASP A 130 -7.33 17.72 8.96
CA ASP A 130 -8.53 17.01 8.48
C ASP A 130 -9.61 16.95 9.57
N VAL A 131 -9.22 16.64 10.81
CA VAL A 131 -10.14 16.66 11.96
C VAL A 131 -10.67 18.07 12.23
N ALA A 132 -9.84 19.10 12.12
CA ALA A 132 -10.30 20.48 12.25
C ALA A 132 -11.37 20.83 11.21
N GLN A 133 -11.17 20.42 9.95
CA GLN A 133 -12.16 20.63 8.90
C GLN A 133 -13.45 19.83 9.13
N GLN A 134 -13.37 18.64 9.72
CA GLN A 134 -14.55 17.86 10.14
C GLN A 134 -15.34 18.56 11.25
N VAL A 135 -14.64 19.12 12.25
CA VAL A 135 -15.26 19.93 13.32
C VAL A 135 -15.96 21.15 12.74
N ASP A 136 -15.32 21.85 11.81
CA ASP A 136 -15.93 23.00 11.12
C ASP A 136 -17.26 22.60 10.47
N GLY A 137 -17.30 21.43 9.82
CA GLY A 137 -18.48 20.88 9.17
C GLY A 137 -19.72 20.82 10.07
N GLU A 138 -19.57 20.35 11.31
CA GLU A 138 -20.69 20.26 12.28
C GLU A 138 -21.23 21.64 12.70
N GLN A 139 -20.41 22.68 12.67
CA GLN A 139 -20.78 24.01 13.14
C GLN A 139 -21.42 24.87 12.03
N THR A 140 -21.20 24.53 10.75
CA THR A 140 -21.65 25.33 9.61
C THR A 140 -23.16 25.40 9.39
N GLU A 141 -23.94 24.43 9.87
CA GLU A 141 -25.40 24.42 9.70
C GLU A 141 -26.04 25.67 10.30
N SER A 142 -25.63 26.03 11.51
CA SER A 142 -26.13 27.21 12.21
C SER A 142 -25.85 28.53 11.46
N LEU A 143 -24.75 28.59 10.70
CA LEU A 143 -24.26 29.84 10.10
C LEU A 143 -25.09 30.30 8.88
N ILE A 144 -25.80 29.37 8.25
CA ILE A 144 -26.59 29.62 7.04
C ILE A 144 -28.10 29.54 7.30
N ILE A 145 -28.52 29.38 8.55
CA ILE A 145 -29.93 29.47 8.93
C ILE A 145 -30.36 30.94 8.86
N VAL A 146 -31.43 31.18 8.10
CA VAL A 146 -32.04 32.50 7.97
C VAL A 146 -32.95 32.75 9.18
N ASP A 147 -32.67 33.82 9.92
CA ASP A 147 -33.43 34.21 11.11
C ASP A 147 -34.67 35.08 10.77
N SER A 148 -35.33 35.61 11.82
CA SER A 148 -36.51 36.45 11.68
C SER A 148 -36.27 37.77 10.94
N ASP A 149 -35.03 38.24 10.87
CA ASP A 149 -34.63 39.44 10.14
C ASP A 149 -34.35 39.14 8.67
N GLY A 150 -34.49 37.87 8.26
CA GLY A 150 -34.23 37.41 6.91
C GLY A 150 -32.75 37.27 6.59
N ASP A 151 -31.86 37.25 7.59
CA ASP A 151 -30.40 37.18 7.39
C ASP A 151 -29.78 35.95 8.08
N CYS A 152 -28.54 35.61 7.74
CA CYS A 152 -27.76 34.58 8.44
C CYS A 152 -26.41 35.15 8.92
N ASP A 153 -25.66 34.37 9.69
CA ASP A 153 -24.39 34.84 10.26
C ASP A 153 -23.34 35.16 9.18
N VAL A 154 -23.29 34.36 8.11
CA VAL A 154 -22.38 34.58 6.97
C VAL A 154 -22.68 35.91 6.28
N THR A 155 -23.94 36.16 5.93
CA THR A 155 -24.33 37.39 5.22
C THR A 155 -24.22 38.61 6.13
N ARG A 156 -24.45 38.47 7.44
CA ARG A 156 -24.26 39.55 8.42
C ARG A 156 -22.79 39.94 8.56
N ALA A 157 -21.89 38.96 8.65
CA ALA A 157 -20.45 39.20 8.72
C ALA A 157 -19.95 39.94 7.47
N LEU A 158 -20.39 39.51 6.28
CA LEU A 158 -20.08 40.17 5.01
C LEU A 158 -20.66 41.59 4.95
N LYS A 159 -21.92 41.80 5.34
CA LYS A 159 -22.54 43.14 5.38
C LYS A 159 -21.76 44.11 6.29
N HIS A 160 -21.28 43.63 7.43
CA HIS A 160 -20.43 44.43 8.33
C HIS A 160 -19.11 44.83 7.65
N LYS A 161 -18.45 43.87 6.96
CA LYS A 161 -17.26 44.17 6.14
C LYS A 161 -17.57 45.18 5.04
N CYS A 162 -18.71 45.06 4.35
CA CYS A 162 -19.12 46.00 3.30
C CYS A 162 -19.34 47.42 3.86
N ALA A 163 -19.93 47.54 5.05
CA ALA A 163 -20.17 48.83 5.69
C ALA A 163 -18.87 49.56 6.08
N ALA A 164 -17.80 48.82 6.35
CA ALA A 164 -16.48 49.36 6.64
C ALA A 164 -15.70 49.80 5.39
N ALA A 165 -16.12 49.38 4.18
CA ALA A 165 -15.45 49.75 2.93
C ALA A 165 -15.82 51.19 2.54
N SER A 166 -14.88 52.13 2.73
CA SER A 166 -15.06 53.55 2.39
C SER A 166 -14.95 53.79 0.87
N SER A 167 -16.02 53.48 0.14
CA SER A 167 -16.28 53.75 -1.29
C SER A 167 -15.16 53.40 -2.30
N GLY A 168 -15.38 52.36 -3.11
CA GLY A 168 -14.46 51.91 -4.16
C GLY A 168 -14.83 50.53 -4.73
N MET A 169 -13.94 49.93 -5.52
CA MET A 169 -14.07 48.61 -6.17
C MET A 169 -14.46 47.50 -5.18
N GLN A 170 -13.88 47.52 -3.97
CA GLN A 170 -14.17 46.58 -2.87
C GLN A 170 -15.61 46.63 -2.33
N LEU A 171 -16.30 47.78 -2.42
CA LEU A 171 -17.71 47.87 -1.96
C LEU A 171 -18.64 47.16 -2.95
N HIS A 172 -18.37 47.25 -4.25
CA HIS A 172 -19.16 46.60 -5.29
C HIS A 172 -19.03 45.08 -5.21
N GLU A 173 -17.80 44.57 -5.10
CA GLU A 173 -17.48 43.15 -4.89
C GLU A 173 -18.16 42.59 -3.64
N CYS A 174 -18.05 43.31 -2.51
CA CYS A 174 -18.66 42.90 -1.25
C CYS A 174 -20.20 42.85 -1.34
N GLN A 175 -20.83 43.85 -1.96
CA GLN A 175 -22.28 43.88 -2.16
C GLN A 175 -22.76 42.76 -3.10
N TRP A 176 -22.00 42.48 -4.15
CA TRP A 176 -22.28 41.36 -5.05
C TRP A 176 -22.26 40.04 -4.29
N LEU A 177 -21.21 39.79 -3.50
CA LEU A 177 -21.02 38.53 -2.76
C LEU A 177 -22.13 38.33 -1.72
N VAL A 178 -22.48 39.38 -0.97
CA VAL A 178 -23.62 39.38 -0.03
C VAL A 178 -24.91 39.00 -0.75
N SER A 179 -25.18 39.61 -1.91
CA SER A 179 -26.42 39.37 -2.66
C SER A 179 -26.54 37.94 -3.15
N GLN A 180 -25.45 37.35 -3.69
CA GLN A 180 -25.47 35.99 -4.20
C GLN A 180 -25.64 34.96 -3.08
N ILE A 181 -24.86 35.08 -1.99
CA ILE A 181 -24.98 34.16 -0.84
C ILE A 181 -26.37 34.28 -0.20
N HIS A 182 -26.89 35.50 -0.06
CA HIS A 182 -28.24 35.73 0.48
C HIS A 182 -29.32 35.03 -0.36
N SER A 183 -29.19 35.03 -1.70
CA SER A 183 -30.10 34.30 -2.60
C SER A 183 -30.05 32.78 -2.37
N VAL A 184 -28.87 32.22 -2.07
CA VAL A 184 -28.73 30.78 -1.81
C VAL A 184 -29.34 30.39 -0.46
N VAL A 185 -29.04 31.14 0.61
CA VAL A 185 -29.50 30.80 1.97
C VAL A 185 -31.01 30.96 2.14
N THR A 186 -31.62 31.92 1.43
CA THR A 186 -33.09 32.11 1.41
C THR A 186 -33.81 31.14 0.46
N GLY A 187 -33.07 30.45 -0.41
CA GLY A 187 -33.59 29.43 -1.32
C GLY A 187 -34.08 28.16 -0.59
N SER A 188 -35.03 27.45 -1.23
CA SER A 188 -35.59 26.18 -0.75
C SER A 188 -34.70 24.98 -1.11
N TYR A 189 -33.47 24.98 -0.61
CA TYR A 189 -32.48 23.92 -0.81
C TYR A 189 -32.17 23.23 0.52
N ASP A 190 -31.74 21.96 0.48
CA ASP A 190 -31.23 21.29 1.68
C ASP A 190 -29.86 21.87 2.10
N PHE A 191 -29.50 21.61 3.36
CA PHE A 191 -28.26 22.13 3.96
C PHE A 191 -27.00 21.82 3.14
N HIS A 192 -26.84 20.59 2.66
CA HIS A 192 -25.65 20.19 1.91
C HIS A 192 -25.60 20.88 0.55
N TYR A 193 -26.74 20.94 -0.15
CA TYR A 193 -26.80 21.59 -1.45
C TYR A 193 -26.62 23.11 -1.37
N LYS A 194 -27.02 23.77 -0.27
CA LYS A 194 -26.68 25.19 -0.03
C LYS A 194 -25.17 25.43 0.01
N HIS A 195 -24.40 24.54 0.63
CA HIS A 195 -22.94 24.65 0.68
C HIS A 195 -22.29 24.49 -0.70
N VAL A 196 -22.83 23.59 -1.53
CA VAL A 196 -22.40 23.43 -2.94
C VAL A 196 -22.61 24.73 -3.71
N LEU A 197 -23.82 25.29 -3.66
CA LEU A 197 -24.16 26.54 -4.36
C LEU A 197 -23.36 27.74 -3.84
N ILE A 198 -23.06 27.79 -2.54
CA ILE A 198 -22.20 28.84 -1.97
C ILE A 198 -20.76 28.73 -2.50
N GLU A 199 -20.20 27.52 -2.65
CA GLU A 199 -18.88 27.38 -3.29
C GLU A 199 -18.91 27.77 -4.76
N GLU A 200 -19.99 27.46 -5.50
CA GLU A 200 -20.17 27.96 -6.87
C GLU A 200 -20.15 29.50 -6.91
N VAL A 201 -20.82 30.17 -5.97
CA VAL A 201 -20.76 31.64 -5.83
C VAL A 201 -19.34 32.14 -5.56
N PHE A 202 -18.56 31.44 -4.72
CA PHE A 202 -17.16 31.81 -4.49
C PHE A 202 -16.28 31.62 -5.73
N GLN A 203 -16.50 30.55 -6.51
CA GLN A 203 -15.78 30.34 -7.77
C GLN A 203 -16.16 31.39 -8.81
N GLU A 204 -17.44 31.76 -8.90
CA GLU A 204 -17.91 32.86 -9.74
C GLU A 204 -17.30 34.20 -9.33
N PHE A 205 -17.17 34.45 -8.02
CA PHE A 205 -16.48 35.63 -7.51
C PHE A 205 -15.02 35.68 -7.98
N GLU A 206 -14.28 34.59 -7.83
CA GLU A 206 -12.88 34.50 -8.25
C GLU A 206 -12.71 34.62 -9.78
N ALA A 207 -13.67 34.10 -10.55
CA ALA A 207 -13.67 34.21 -12.00
C ALA A 207 -13.97 35.64 -12.48
N GLN A 208 -14.80 36.39 -11.75
CA GLN A 208 -15.22 37.74 -12.11
C GLN A 208 -14.25 38.83 -11.64
N PHE A 209 -13.72 38.70 -10.42
CA PHE A 209 -12.93 39.74 -9.76
C PHE A 209 -11.46 39.31 -9.63
N GLY A 210 -11.22 38.04 -9.32
CA GLY A 210 -9.89 37.46 -9.19
C GLY A 210 -9.69 36.75 -7.85
N ALA A 211 -8.83 35.74 -7.82
CA ALA A 211 -8.54 34.99 -6.59
C ALA A 211 -7.89 35.87 -5.49
N ALA A 212 -7.09 36.85 -5.88
CA ALA A 212 -6.45 37.78 -4.93
C ALA A 212 -7.47 38.68 -4.21
N ASP A 213 -8.59 39.01 -4.86
CA ASP A 213 -9.64 39.82 -4.24
C ASP A 213 -10.44 39.02 -3.20
N PHE A 214 -10.59 37.71 -3.39
CA PHE A 214 -11.21 36.85 -2.38
C PHE A 214 -10.40 36.75 -1.09
N GLU A 215 -9.06 36.76 -1.17
CA GLU A 215 -8.19 36.70 0.02
C GLU A 215 -8.46 37.89 0.98
N ALA A 216 -8.91 39.04 0.48
CA ALA A 216 -9.32 40.18 1.32
C ALA A 216 -10.59 39.92 2.15
N PHE A 217 -11.39 38.93 1.75
CA PHE A 217 -12.58 38.46 2.45
C PHE A 217 -12.32 37.21 3.30
N ALA A 218 -11.25 36.47 3.06
CA ALA A 218 -10.96 35.22 3.77
C ALA A 218 -10.87 35.41 5.30
N GLU A 219 -10.39 36.57 5.76
CA GLU A 219 -10.27 36.94 7.18
C GLU A 219 -11.53 37.59 7.78
N VAL A 220 -12.65 37.64 7.04
CA VAL A 220 -13.92 38.14 7.60
C VAL A 220 -14.39 37.20 8.70
N GLN A 221 -14.48 37.71 9.93
CA GLN A 221 -14.91 36.93 11.08
C GLN A 221 -16.42 36.68 11.05
N ILE A 222 -16.83 35.42 11.20
CA ILE A 222 -18.20 34.94 11.27
C ILE A 222 -18.48 34.48 12.71
N SER A 223 -19.14 35.34 13.49
CA SER A 223 -19.56 35.01 14.86
C SER A 223 -18.41 34.38 15.69
N SER A 224 -18.69 33.33 16.48
CA SER A 224 -17.69 32.53 17.18
C SER A 224 -17.06 31.42 16.34
N PHE A 225 -17.59 31.12 15.15
CA PHE A 225 -17.11 30.04 14.28
C PHE A 225 -15.67 30.27 13.80
N GLY A 226 -15.31 31.52 13.46
CA GLY A 226 -13.99 31.85 12.95
C GLY A 226 -14.07 32.73 11.71
N PHE A 227 -13.46 32.32 10.60
CA PHE A 227 -13.28 33.14 9.41
C PHE A 227 -14.05 32.61 8.18
N LEU A 228 -14.39 33.50 7.25
CA LEU A 228 -15.04 33.15 5.98
C LEU A 228 -14.21 32.15 5.15
N GLY A 229 -12.89 32.22 5.21
CA GLY A 229 -12.01 31.23 4.57
C GLY A 229 -12.18 29.80 5.13
N GLN A 230 -12.43 29.65 6.43
CA GLN A 230 -12.75 28.37 7.06
C GLN A 230 -14.09 27.83 6.55
N PHE A 231 -15.11 28.70 6.54
CA PHE A 231 -16.44 28.36 6.06
C PHE A 231 -16.41 27.93 4.58
N ARG A 232 -15.65 28.64 3.74
CA ARG A 232 -15.42 28.24 2.35
C ARG A 232 -14.73 26.88 2.25
N GLY A 233 -13.80 26.57 3.14
CA GLY A 233 -13.16 25.26 3.21
C GLY A 233 -14.16 24.11 3.35
N VAL A 234 -15.19 24.27 4.18
CA VAL A 234 -16.28 23.30 4.32
C VAL A 234 -17.14 23.24 3.05
N CYS A 235 -17.51 24.40 2.50
CA CYS A 235 -18.28 24.47 1.24
C CYS A 235 -17.58 23.71 0.09
N LYS A 236 -16.24 23.83 -0.01
CA LYS A 236 -15.43 23.09 -0.98
C LYS A 236 -15.54 21.58 -0.85
N GLN A 237 -15.62 21.03 0.36
CA GLN A 237 -15.73 19.58 0.53
C GLN A 237 -17.11 19.08 0.08
N PHE A 238 -18.18 19.81 0.37
CA PHE A 238 -19.51 19.48 -0.16
C PHE A 238 -19.57 19.59 -1.69
N TYR A 239 -18.97 20.65 -2.26
CA TYR A 239 -18.87 20.81 -3.71
C TYR A 239 -18.09 19.66 -4.38
N ARG A 240 -16.96 19.25 -3.81
CA ARG A 240 -16.17 18.10 -4.29
C ARG A 240 -16.99 16.81 -4.23
N PHE A 241 -17.65 16.55 -3.11
CA PHE A 241 -18.48 15.36 -2.98
C PHE A 241 -19.64 15.35 -3.97
N ALA A 242 -20.30 16.48 -4.22
CA ALA A 242 -21.33 16.59 -5.25
C ALA A 242 -20.81 16.29 -6.67
N ASN A 243 -19.52 16.54 -6.93
CA ASN A 243 -18.85 16.28 -8.20
C ASN A 243 -18.09 14.95 -8.27
N ILE A 244 -18.21 14.08 -7.25
CA ILE A 244 -17.50 12.78 -7.22
C ILE A 244 -17.91 11.89 -8.40
N HIS A 245 -19.16 11.96 -8.83
CA HIS A 245 -19.64 11.23 -9.99
C HIS A 245 -18.84 11.60 -11.24
N ASN A 246 -18.67 12.90 -11.49
CA ASN A 246 -17.95 13.43 -12.64
C ASN A 246 -16.47 13.01 -12.67
N LEU A 247 -15.87 12.71 -11.52
CA LEU A 247 -14.52 12.14 -11.45
C LEU A 247 -14.43 10.72 -11.99
N PHE A 248 -15.48 9.91 -11.84
CA PHE A 248 -15.48 8.48 -12.20
C PHE A 248 -16.24 8.14 -13.49
N VAL A 249 -17.02 9.08 -14.05
CA VAL A 249 -17.68 8.90 -15.36
C VAL A 249 -16.65 8.69 -16.47
N GLY A 250 -16.90 7.72 -17.35
CA GLY A 250 -16.05 7.44 -18.52
C GLY A 250 -15.12 6.24 -18.37
N GLY A 251 -15.23 5.48 -17.27
CA GLY A 251 -14.46 4.27 -17.02
C GLY A 251 -12.96 4.54 -17.03
N ASN A 252 -12.21 3.85 -17.89
CA ASN A 252 -10.76 4.07 -18.07
C ASN A 252 -10.38 5.49 -18.51
N ASN A 253 -11.32 6.26 -19.06
CA ASN A 253 -11.11 7.63 -19.48
C ASN A 253 -11.70 8.66 -18.50
N CYS A 254 -12.01 8.25 -17.28
CA CYS A 254 -12.55 9.18 -16.28
C CYS A 254 -11.52 10.23 -15.84
N ALA A 255 -12.02 11.38 -15.37
CA ALA A 255 -11.19 12.53 -15.02
C ALA A 255 -10.21 12.23 -13.86
N PHE A 256 -10.56 11.28 -12.97
CA PHE A 256 -9.68 10.82 -11.90
C PHE A 256 -8.43 10.11 -12.43
N LEU A 257 -8.61 9.08 -13.28
CA LEU A 257 -7.48 8.34 -13.86
C LEU A 257 -6.68 9.19 -14.85
N GLN A 258 -7.35 10.07 -15.61
CA GLN A 258 -6.69 10.99 -16.52
C GLN A 258 -5.76 11.96 -15.79
N GLY A 259 -6.17 12.47 -14.61
CA GLY A 259 -5.32 13.34 -13.80
C GLY A 259 -4.03 12.67 -13.32
N ILE A 260 -4.14 11.45 -12.78
CA ILE A 260 -2.98 10.65 -12.36
C ILE A 260 -2.07 10.36 -13.58
N ASN A 261 -2.67 9.96 -14.70
CA ASN A 261 -1.92 9.62 -15.91
C ASN A 261 -1.23 10.85 -16.51
N ALA A 262 -1.90 12.01 -16.54
CA ALA A 262 -1.31 13.26 -17.02
C ALA A 262 -0.11 13.67 -16.16
N SER A 263 -0.22 13.55 -14.83
CA SER A 263 0.89 13.83 -13.92
C SER A 263 2.07 12.88 -14.15
N ALA A 264 1.83 11.58 -14.35
CA ALA A 264 2.88 10.60 -14.66
C ALA A 264 3.57 10.87 -16.02
N GLN A 265 2.81 11.39 -17.00
CA GLN A 265 3.31 11.67 -18.34
C GLN A 265 3.96 13.05 -18.49
N ASP A 266 3.71 13.98 -17.58
CA ASP A 266 4.30 15.32 -17.62
C ASP A 266 5.83 15.24 -17.47
N SER A 267 6.57 15.72 -18.47
CA SER A 267 8.04 15.75 -18.46
C SER A 267 8.60 16.75 -17.44
N ASN A 268 7.80 17.75 -17.07
CA ASN A 268 8.17 18.82 -16.14
C ASN A 268 7.77 18.50 -14.69
N ALA A 269 6.82 17.58 -14.49
CA ALA A 269 6.50 17.10 -13.16
C ALA A 269 7.72 16.35 -12.57
N PRO A 270 8.05 16.57 -11.29
CA PRO A 270 9.33 16.15 -10.72
C PRO A 270 9.45 14.62 -10.49
N TRP A 271 8.67 13.79 -11.18
CA TRP A 271 8.70 12.32 -11.06
C TRP A 271 9.94 11.69 -11.72
N THR A 272 10.63 10.83 -10.97
CA THR A 272 11.64 9.91 -11.50
C THR A 272 11.01 8.90 -12.45
N ARG A 273 11.83 8.24 -13.27
CA ARG A 273 11.34 7.21 -14.19
C ARG A 273 10.67 6.03 -13.46
N SER A 274 11.17 5.65 -12.28
CA SER A 274 10.58 4.58 -11.47
C SER A 274 9.21 4.99 -10.91
N GLU A 275 9.10 6.20 -10.36
CA GLU A 275 7.84 6.74 -9.83
C GLU A 275 6.77 6.83 -10.92
N ARG A 276 7.14 7.20 -12.16
CA ARG A 276 6.19 7.21 -13.29
C ARG A 276 5.64 5.82 -13.57
N THR A 277 6.48 4.79 -13.54
CA THR A 277 6.04 3.39 -13.70
C THR A 277 5.11 2.98 -12.55
N GLN A 278 5.46 3.31 -11.32
CA GLN A 278 4.65 3.02 -10.12
C GLN A 278 3.27 3.71 -10.19
N LEU A 279 3.20 4.95 -10.68
CA LEU A 279 1.93 5.65 -10.91
C LEU A 279 1.08 4.98 -12.01
N LEU A 280 1.70 4.47 -13.07
CA LEU A 280 0.99 3.74 -14.13
C LEU A 280 0.46 2.38 -13.65
N ASP A 281 1.21 1.69 -12.80
CA ASP A 281 0.77 0.45 -12.14
C ASP A 281 -0.38 0.75 -11.15
N PHE A 282 -0.27 1.83 -10.39
CA PHE A 282 -1.33 2.31 -9.51
C PHE A 282 -2.63 2.61 -10.28
N ILE A 283 -2.55 3.29 -11.43
CA ILE A 283 -3.71 3.51 -12.33
C ILE A 283 -4.35 2.18 -12.74
N SER A 284 -3.54 1.18 -13.08
CA SER A 284 -4.02 -0.14 -13.52
C SER A 284 -4.83 -0.84 -12.41
N ASN A 285 -4.41 -0.70 -11.15
CA ASN A 285 -5.14 -1.23 -10.01
C ASN A 285 -6.47 -0.48 -9.78
N LEU A 286 -6.47 0.85 -9.91
CA LEU A 286 -7.67 1.68 -9.72
C LEU A 286 -8.75 1.42 -10.78
N GLN A 287 -8.36 1.05 -12.01
CA GLN A 287 -9.29 0.74 -13.10
C GLN A 287 -10.25 -0.41 -12.75
N ILE A 288 -9.83 -1.36 -11.91
CA ILE A 288 -10.68 -2.50 -11.51
C ILE A 288 -11.94 -1.99 -10.79
N PHE A 289 -11.76 -1.09 -9.83
CA PHE A 289 -12.86 -0.55 -9.01
C PHE A 289 -13.67 0.51 -9.75
N ILE A 290 -13.02 1.36 -10.54
CA ILE A 290 -13.70 2.47 -11.25
C ILE A 290 -14.67 1.93 -12.31
N ASN A 291 -14.29 0.85 -13.00
CA ASN A 291 -15.12 0.22 -14.02
C ASN A 291 -16.21 -0.71 -13.45
N ASP A 292 -16.22 -0.96 -12.13
CA ASP A 292 -17.26 -1.73 -11.50
C ASP A 292 -18.55 -0.89 -11.39
N ASN A 293 -19.52 -1.18 -12.24
CA ASN A 293 -20.81 -0.49 -12.26
C ASN A 293 -21.74 -0.92 -11.11
N SER A 294 -21.36 -1.92 -10.30
CA SER A 294 -22.12 -2.33 -9.12
C SER A 294 -21.80 -1.48 -7.88
N LEU A 295 -20.66 -0.78 -7.87
CA LEU A 295 -20.24 0.08 -6.78
C LEU A 295 -20.86 1.47 -6.89
N SER A 296 -21.29 2.02 -5.75
CA SER A 296 -21.62 3.44 -5.66
C SER A 296 -20.37 4.30 -5.83
N ASP A 297 -20.52 5.58 -6.18
CA ASP A 297 -19.36 6.48 -6.31
C ASP A 297 -18.61 6.65 -4.98
N PHE A 298 -19.31 6.54 -3.84
CA PHE A 298 -18.66 6.55 -2.53
C PHE A 298 -17.90 5.24 -2.24
N ASP A 299 -18.41 4.09 -2.67
CA ASP A 299 -17.68 2.81 -2.56
C ASP A 299 -16.46 2.77 -3.47
N LYS A 300 -16.55 3.39 -4.66
CA LYS A 300 -15.39 3.61 -5.54
C LYS A 300 -14.37 4.50 -4.87
N MET A 301 -14.80 5.60 -4.26
CA MET A 301 -13.94 6.50 -3.49
C MET A 301 -13.21 5.74 -2.38
N LYS A 302 -13.95 4.97 -1.56
CA LYS A 302 -13.40 4.10 -0.51
C LYS A 302 -12.37 3.11 -1.05
N SER A 303 -12.66 2.47 -2.19
CA SER A 303 -11.75 1.51 -2.82
C SER A 303 -10.48 2.18 -3.34
N CYS A 304 -10.58 3.39 -3.90
CA CYS A 304 -9.42 4.16 -4.34
C CYS A 304 -8.54 4.60 -3.16
N VAL A 305 -9.14 5.02 -2.04
CA VAL A 305 -8.41 5.40 -0.82
C VAL A 305 -7.69 4.18 -0.25
N HIS A 306 -8.37 3.04 -0.13
CA HIS A 306 -7.75 1.80 0.34
C HIS A 306 -6.60 1.35 -0.57
N ALA A 307 -6.81 1.39 -1.90
CA ALA A 307 -5.75 1.08 -2.87
C ALA A 307 -4.55 2.04 -2.75
N PHE A 308 -4.79 3.30 -2.38
CA PHE A 308 -3.73 4.27 -2.12
C PHE A 308 -2.98 3.93 -0.82
N THR A 309 -3.66 3.54 0.27
CA THR A 309 -2.97 3.09 1.49
C THR A 309 -2.09 1.86 1.22
N GLU A 310 -2.62 0.87 0.50
CA GLU A 310 -1.86 -0.33 0.09
C GLU A 310 -0.65 0.04 -0.77
N PHE A 311 -0.81 1.01 -1.66
CA PHE A 311 0.29 1.57 -2.45
C PHE A 311 1.37 2.21 -1.55
N LEU A 312 0.96 2.95 -0.51
CA LEU A 312 1.88 3.60 0.42
C LEU A 312 2.63 2.63 1.35
N LEU A 313 2.09 1.44 1.63
CA LEU A 313 2.84 0.39 2.34
C LEU A 313 4.16 0.04 1.63
N THR A 314 4.19 0.20 0.30
CA THR A 314 5.38 -0.04 -0.53
C THR A 314 6.10 1.26 -0.92
N PHE A 315 5.36 2.35 -1.14
CA PHE A 315 5.86 3.60 -1.72
C PHE A 315 5.56 4.84 -0.88
N GLU A 316 5.69 4.74 0.45
CA GLU A 316 5.45 5.80 1.45
C GLU A 316 6.05 7.17 1.05
N TYR A 317 7.27 7.20 0.51
CA TYR A 317 7.95 8.43 0.09
C TYR A 317 7.22 9.21 -1.03
N MET A 318 6.27 8.58 -1.73
CA MET A 318 5.47 9.21 -2.78
C MET A 318 4.25 9.94 -2.24
N GLU A 319 3.84 9.72 -0.98
CA GLU A 319 2.58 10.23 -0.43
C GLU A 319 2.43 11.75 -0.61
N ALA A 320 3.37 12.51 -0.06
CA ALA A 320 3.33 13.97 -0.07
C ALA A 320 3.30 14.53 -1.51
N ARG A 321 4.05 13.90 -2.40
CA ARG A 321 4.16 14.30 -3.80
C ARG A 321 2.88 13.99 -4.56
N MET A 322 2.29 12.81 -4.35
CA MET A 322 1.04 12.43 -5.00
C MET A 322 -0.09 13.35 -4.58
N ARG A 323 -0.17 13.67 -3.28
CA ARG A 323 -1.18 14.59 -2.74
C ARG A 323 -1.10 15.99 -3.34
N ILE A 324 0.11 16.51 -3.58
CA ILE A 324 0.34 17.91 -4.00
C ILE A 324 0.45 18.07 -5.53
N LEU A 325 1.00 17.09 -6.25
CA LEU A 325 1.35 17.24 -7.67
C LEU A 325 0.32 16.65 -8.65
N ILE A 326 -0.56 15.77 -8.17
CA ILE A 326 -1.52 15.11 -9.05
C ILE A 326 -2.81 15.92 -9.05
N GLN A 327 -3.03 16.70 -10.09
CA GLN A 327 -4.31 17.38 -10.30
C GLN A 327 -5.34 16.41 -10.91
N ILE A 328 -6.56 16.43 -10.40
CA ILE A 328 -7.69 15.60 -10.84
C ILE A 328 -8.91 16.49 -11.08
N GLY A 329 -9.74 16.15 -12.07
CA GLY A 329 -10.99 16.88 -12.33
C GLY A 329 -10.81 18.38 -12.62
N ALA A 330 -9.76 18.75 -13.37
CA ALA A 330 -9.45 20.14 -13.69
C ALA A 330 -10.60 20.89 -14.38
N ASP A 331 -11.38 20.18 -15.20
CA ASP A 331 -12.50 20.74 -15.97
C ASP A 331 -13.66 21.25 -15.11
N PHE A 332 -13.76 20.81 -13.85
CA PHE A 332 -14.79 21.21 -12.89
C PHE A 332 -14.21 21.59 -11.52
N ASN A 333 -12.91 21.94 -11.52
CA ASN A 333 -12.18 22.47 -10.37
C ASN A 333 -12.23 21.58 -9.12
N PHE A 334 -12.07 20.25 -9.28
CA PHE A 334 -12.07 19.34 -8.14
C PHE A 334 -10.87 19.57 -7.21
N GLY A 335 -9.66 19.59 -7.77
CA GLY A 335 -8.42 19.90 -7.05
C GLY A 335 -7.31 18.89 -7.30
N PHE A 336 -6.54 18.59 -6.27
CA PHE A 336 -5.46 17.61 -6.29
C PHE A 336 -5.88 16.27 -5.68
N PHE A 337 -5.04 15.25 -5.80
CA PHE A 337 -5.28 13.96 -5.21
C PHE A 337 -5.38 14.04 -3.68
N GLY A 338 -4.65 14.96 -3.02
CA GLY A 338 -4.82 15.22 -1.60
C GLY A 338 -6.23 15.70 -1.26
N ASP A 339 -6.79 16.61 -2.08
CA ASP A 339 -8.15 17.10 -1.89
C ASP A 339 -9.22 16.00 -1.99
N PHE A 340 -8.97 14.96 -2.79
CA PHE A 340 -9.81 13.78 -2.84
C PHE A 340 -9.76 12.97 -1.54
N LEU A 341 -8.57 12.81 -0.94
CA LEU A 341 -8.41 12.12 0.34
C LEU A 341 -9.08 12.90 1.47
N ASP A 342 -8.86 14.23 1.52
CA ASP A 342 -9.48 15.13 2.51
C ASP A 342 -11.02 15.07 2.40
N CYS A 343 -11.56 15.08 1.16
CA CYS A 343 -12.99 14.94 0.92
C CYS A 343 -13.54 13.59 1.42
N PHE A 344 -12.79 12.49 1.24
CA PHE A 344 -13.20 11.17 1.75
C PHE A 344 -13.22 11.15 3.28
N SER A 345 -12.16 11.67 3.92
CA SER A 345 -12.08 11.79 5.38
C SER A 345 -13.23 12.62 5.93
N PHE A 346 -13.50 13.79 5.33
CA PHE A 346 -14.57 14.69 5.75
C PHE A 346 -15.97 14.01 5.65
N MET A 347 -16.25 13.35 4.53
CA MET A 347 -17.52 12.64 4.32
C MET A 347 -17.68 11.41 5.22
N SER A 348 -16.59 10.73 5.56
CA SER A 348 -16.60 9.55 6.45
C SER A 348 -17.11 9.85 7.86
N VAL A 349 -16.92 11.09 8.34
CA VAL A 349 -17.41 11.55 9.65
C VAL A 349 -18.79 12.17 9.53
N CYS A 350 -19.00 13.06 8.56
CA CYS A 350 -20.27 13.78 8.40
C CYS A 350 -21.46 12.85 8.08
N GLN A 351 -21.23 11.69 7.44
CA GLN A 351 -22.28 10.68 7.23
C GLN A 351 -22.62 9.85 8.49
N ALA A 352 -21.75 9.82 9.51
CA ALA A 352 -21.95 9.04 10.73
C ALA A 352 -22.70 9.80 11.84
N GLY A 353 -22.75 11.14 11.77
CA GLY A 353 -23.37 12.03 12.77
C GLY A 353 -24.90 12.11 12.74
N VAL A 354 -25.57 11.61 11.69
CA VAL A 354 -27.04 11.63 11.60
C VAL A 354 -27.63 10.33 12.17
N THR A 355 -27.72 10.24 13.50
CA THR A 355 -28.40 9.12 14.16
C THR A 355 -29.90 9.41 14.33
N GLY A 356 -30.72 8.87 13.44
CA GLY A 356 -32.17 8.86 13.60
C GLY A 356 -32.98 8.40 12.39
N VAL A 357 -33.60 7.21 12.51
CA VAL A 357 -34.70 6.62 11.70
C VAL A 357 -34.27 5.67 10.54
N PRO A 358 -34.98 4.53 10.33
CA PRO A 358 -34.48 3.33 9.67
C PRO A 358 -34.70 3.29 8.15
N GLY A 359 -33.80 2.59 7.45
CA GLY A 359 -33.91 2.20 6.05
C GLY A 359 -32.82 2.82 5.17
N ALA A 360 -31.88 2.00 4.70
CA ALA A 360 -31.15 2.27 3.46
C ALA A 360 -32.15 2.41 2.29
N PRO A 361 -31.88 3.11 1.17
CA PRO A 361 -30.66 3.82 0.73
C PRO A 361 -30.91 5.32 0.41
N VAL A 362 -29.89 6.20 0.49
CA VAL A 362 -30.01 7.58 0.00
C VAL A 362 -29.36 7.70 -1.37
N SER A 363 -30.19 7.63 -2.41
CA SER A 363 -29.86 8.03 -3.78
C SER A 363 -29.80 9.56 -3.86
N GLY A 364 -28.62 10.15 -3.65
CA GLY A 364 -28.37 11.60 -3.79
C GLY A 364 -27.66 12.02 -5.07
N ALA A 365 -27.07 11.10 -5.85
CA ALA A 365 -26.21 11.44 -6.99
C ALA A 365 -26.81 11.13 -8.38
N THR A 366 -28.13 10.91 -8.50
CA THR A 366 -28.78 10.60 -9.80
C THR A 366 -29.79 11.64 -10.29
N GLN A 367 -29.75 12.87 -9.75
CA GLN A 367 -30.68 13.97 -10.10
C GLN A 367 -30.15 14.94 -11.18
N VAL A 368 -29.19 14.56 -12.03
CA VAL A 368 -28.67 15.48 -13.08
C VAL A 368 -29.01 15.07 -14.52
N SER A 369 -29.67 13.91 -14.75
CA SER A 369 -30.03 13.48 -16.12
C SER A 369 -31.54 13.21 -16.35
N GLY A 370 -32.37 13.36 -15.32
CA GLY A 370 -33.81 13.02 -15.39
C GLY A 370 -34.76 14.14 -15.82
N GLY A 371 -34.32 15.40 -15.82
CA GLY A 371 -35.18 16.58 -15.98
C GLY A 371 -35.90 16.69 -17.33
N PHE A 372 -35.39 16.02 -18.37
CA PHE A 372 -36.00 16.04 -19.71
C PHE A 372 -36.86 14.80 -20.02
N THR A 373 -36.71 13.71 -19.28
CA THR A 373 -37.43 12.44 -19.55
C THR A 373 -38.71 12.30 -18.71
N GLN A 374 -38.83 13.03 -17.59
CA GLN A 374 -40.04 13.00 -16.74
C GLN A 374 -41.25 13.71 -17.37
N SER A 375 -41.08 14.68 -18.27
CA SER A 375 -42.21 15.34 -18.94
C SER A 375 -42.86 14.48 -20.04
N VAL A 376 -42.12 13.54 -20.61
CA VAL A 376 -42.62 12.64 -21.68
C VAL A 376 -43.20 11.33 -21.11
N SER A 377 -42.72 10.85 -19.95
CA SER A 377 -43.26 9.64 -19.29
C SER A 377 -44.56 9.90 -18.51
N GLN A 378 -44.77 11.11 -17.99
CA GLN A 378 -46.04 11.48 -17.32
C GLN A 378 -47.24 11.58 -18.27
N GLY A 379 -47.02 11.72 -19.59
CA GLY A 379 -48.09 11.64 -20.59
C GLY A 379 -48.56 10.21 -20.91
N PHE A 380 -47.73 9.19 -20.65
CA PHE A 380 -48.03 7.80 -21.04
C PHE A 380 -48.53 6.92 -19.88
N SER A 381 -48.19 7.24 -18.63
CA SER A 381 -48.66 6.48 -17.46
C SER A 381 -50.04 6.89 -16.92
N ALA A 382 -50.61 8.01 -17.38
CA ALA A 382 -51.98 8.41 -17.08
C ALA A 382 -53.05 7.62 -17.88
N GLY A 383 -52.64 6.80 -18.86
CA GLY A 383 -53.55 6.03 -19.72
C GLY A 383 -53.83 4.59 -19.27
N VAL A 384 -53.05 4.03 -18.34
CA VAL A 384 -53.15 2.59 -17.96
C VAL A 384 -53.24 2.39 -16.44
N THR A 385 -53.57 3.45 -15.69
CA THR A 385 -53.94 3.41 -14.27
C THR A 385 -55.46 3.59 -14.08
N GLY A 386 -56.25 2.95 -14.95
CA GLY A 386 -57.72 2.92 -14.85
C GLY A 386 -58.35 1.52 -14.84
N GLY A 387 -57.55 0.44 -14.85
CA GLY A 387 -58.06 -0.91 -15.20
C GLY A 387 -58.17 -1.96 -14.10
N SER A 388 -57.37 -1.93 -13.02
CA SER A 388 -57.25 -3.13 -12.15
C SER A 388 -57.29 -2.87 -10.64
N SER A 389 -57.73 -1.69 -10.20
CA SER A 389 -57.91 -1.35 -8.78
C SER A 389 -59.30 -1.72 -8.21
N GLN A 390 -59.94 -2.78 -8.72
CA GLN A 390 -61.18 -3.33 -8.13
C GLN A 390 -61.14 -4.84 -7.78
N GLY A 391 -59.99 -5.53 -7.89
CA GLY A 391 -59.95 -6.99 -7.77
C GLY A 391 -59.52 -7.61 -6.43
N VAL A 392 -58.74 -6.93 -5.58
CA VAL A 392 -57.98 -7.63 -4.51
C VAL A 392 -58.21 -7.07 -3.09
N SER A 393 -59.14 -6.12 -2.92
CA SER A 393 -59.58 -5.70 -1.57
C SER A 393 -60.59 -6.65 -0.91
N GLN A 394 -60.88 -7.83 -1.51
CA GLN A 394 -61.74 -8.87 -0.91
C GLN A 394 -61.04 -10.15 -0.46
N GLY A 395 -59.72 -10.32 -0.62
CA GLY A 395 -59.03 -11.55 -0.20
C GLY A 395 -58.54 -11.56 1.26
N ALA A 396 -58.29 -10.38 1.85
CA ALA A 396 -57.60 -10.25 3.14
C ALA A 396 -58.50 -10.37 4.38
N THR A 397 -59.81 -10.65 4.22
CA THR A 397 -60.77 -10.65 5.35
C THR A 397 -61.42 -12.02 5.61
N GLN A 398 -61.01 -13.10 4.94
CA GLN A 398 -61.57 -14.46 5.18
C GLN A 398 -60.56 -15.56 5.58
N GLY A 399 -59.25 -15.34 5.54
CA GLY A 399 -58.27 -16.37 5.96
C GLY A 399 -57.99 -16.42 7.46
N PHE A 400 -58.16 -15.30 8.17
CA PHE A 400 -57.66 -15.10 9.54
C PHE A 400 -58.65 -15.53 10.66
N THR A 401 -59.78 -16.15 10.31
CA THR A 401 -60.85 -16.47 11.29
C THR A 401 -61.23 -17.96 11.33
N GLN A 402 -60.52 -18.87 10.64
CA GLN A 402 -60.90 -20.30 10.52
C GLN A 402 -59.81 -21.36 10.82
N ALA A 403 -58.67 -21.02 11.46
CA ALA A 403 -57.66 -22.03 11.82
C ALA A 403 -57.20 -22.02 13.29
N VAL A 404 -57.98 -21.40 14.19
CA VAL A 404 -57.86 -21.54 15.66
C VAL A 404 -59.10 -22.27 16.21
N SER A 405 -59.48 -23.41 15.62
CA SER A 405 -60.53 -24.27 16.19
C SER A 405 -60.33 -25.75 15.87
N GLY A 406 -59.14 -26.32 16.11
CA GLY A 406 -58.97 -27.79 15.98
C GLY A 406 -57.70 -28.47 16.49
N GLY A 407 -56.67 -27.78 16.99
CA GLY A 407 -55.33 -28.40 17.13
C GLY A 407 -54.74 -28.60 18.54
N VAL A 408 -55.30 -28.01 19.59
CA VAL A 408 -54.86 -28.28 20.97
C VAL A 408 -55.64 -29.48 21.50
N SER A 409 -55.08 -30.69 21.40
CA SER A 409 -55.51 -31.81 22.26
C SER A 409 -54.54 -32.98 22.43
N GLN A 410 -53.36 -33.10 21.78
CA GLN A 410 -52.63 -34.38 21.87
C GLN A 410 -51.07 -34.44 21.90
N SER A 411 -50.33 -33.41 22.30
CA SER A 411 -48.87 -33.65 22.54
C SER A 411 -48.22 -32.93 23.73
N VAL A 412 -49.01 -32.29 24.60
CA VAL A 412 -48.55 -31.76 25.90
C VAL A 412 -48.84 -32.74 27.06
N THR A 413 -48.96 -34.05 26.80
CA THR A 413 -49.31 -35.04 27.84
C THR A 413 -48.21 -36.07 28.13
N GLN A 414 -46.97 -35.89 27.66
CA GLN A 414 -45.89 -36.91 27.82
C GLN A 414 -44.48 -36.35 28.11
N GLY A 415 -44.30 -35.26 28.86
CA GLY A 415 -42.91 -34.88 29.23
C GLY A 415 -42.71 -34.04 30.49
N PHE A 416 -43.64 -33.16 30.84
CA PHE A 416 -43.48 -32.27 32.00
C PHE A 416 -44.03 -32.84 33.32
N THR A 417 -43.85 -34.14 33.59
CA THR A 417 -44.24 -34.74 34.89
C THR A 417 -43.25 -35.80 35.37
N GLN A 418 -41.96 -35.48 35.29
CA GLN A 418 -40.84 -36.06 36.07
C GLN A 418 -39.83 -34.91 36.22
N GLY A 419 -40.08 -33.86 36.99
CA GLY A 419 -40.47 -33.90 38.39
C GLY A 419 -39.24 -33.60 39.23
N VAL A 420 -38.84 -32.33 39.29
CA VAL A 420 -37.98 -31.80 40.35
C VAL A 420 -38.76 -31.96 41.67
N SER A 421 -38.55 -33.07 42.37
CA SER A 421 -38.84 -33.25 43.82
C SER A 421 -38.54 -34.68 44.30
N SER A 422 -37.27 -35.07 44.18
CA SER A 422 -36.60 -35.85 45.23
C SER A 422 -35.30 -35.09 45.51
N GLY A 423 -35.25 -34.18 46.48
CA GLY A 423 -35.57 -34.48 47.87
C GLY A 423 -34.28 -34.85 48.56
N VAL A 424 -33.53 -33.81 48.93
CA VAL A 424 -32.41 -33.86 49.85
C VAL A 424 -32.88 -34.51 51.15
N SER A 425 -32.22 -35.58 51.55
CA SER A 425 -32.13 -36.11 52.91
C SER A 425 -30.92 -37.02 52.89
N GLN A 426 -29.77 -36.52 53.36
CA GLN A 426 -29.22 -36.92 54.66
C GLN A 426 -28.88 -38.43 54.71
N SER A 427 -27.68 -38.85 55.07
CA SER A 427 -26.65 -38.15 55.84
C SER A 427 -25.49 -39.11 56.06
N ALA A 428 -24.29 -38.52 56.08
CA ALA A 428 -23.25 -38.81 57.06
C ALA A 428 -22.83 -40.27 57.27
N THR A 429 -21.69 -40.59 56.66
CA THR A 429 -20.50 -41.03 57.42
C THR A 429 -19.30 -40.38 56.70
N GLN A 430 -18.98 -39.11 56.98
CA GLN A 430 -17.96 -38.74 57.95
C GLN A 430 -16.86 -39.79 58.15
N GLY A 431 -15.65 -39.46 57.72
CA GLY A 431 -14.46 -40.19 58.15
C GLY A 431 -13.24 -39.82 57.33
N PHE A 432 -12.58 -38.71 57.69
CA PHE A 432 -11.21 -38.36 57.30
C PHE A 432 -10.99 -38.15 55.79
N THR A 433 -10.85 -36.91 55.30
CA THR A 433 -9.71 -36.06 55.68
C THR A 433 -10.08 -34.59 55.47
N GLN A 434 -10.81 -34.04 56.45
CA GLN A 434 -10.70 -32.63 56.80
C GLN A 434 -9.59 -32.52 57.85
N GLY A 435 -8.70 -31.56 57.66
CA GLY A 435 -7.37 -31.47 58.25
C GLY A 435 -6.35 -31.47 57.11
N VAL A 436 -6.29 -30.45 56.27
CA VAL A 436 -5.98 -29.07 56.67
C VAL A 436 -6.70 -28.05 55.76
N SER A 437 -7.81 -27.50 56.23
CA SER A 437 -8.34 -26.20 55.79
C SER A 437 -7.96 -25.12 56.82
N GLY A 438 -6.66 -24.84 56.96
CA GLY A 438 -6.17 -23.78 57.85
C GLY A 438 -4.74 -23.29 57.61
N GLY A 439 -4.04 -23.72 56.55
CA GLY A 439 -2.60 -23.49 56.44
C GLY A 439 -2.04 -22.88 55.15
N VAL A 440 -2.73 -22.92 54.00
CA VAL A 440 -2.12 -22.46 52.73
C VAL A 440 -3.07 -21.64 51.84
N SER A 441 -4.28 -21.31 52.31
CA SER A 441 -5.15 -20.34 51.61
C SER A 441 -5.00 -18.90 52.13
N GLN A 442 -3.92 -18.59 52.86
CA GLN A 442 -3.59 -17.22 53.29
C GLN A 442 -2.14 -16.76 53.00
N SER A 443 -1.30 -17.54 52.33
CA SER A 443 0.07 -17.11 51.98
C SER A 443 0.47 -17.24 50.51
N ALA A 444 -0.35 -17.86 49.64
CA ALA A 444 -0.08 -17.93 48.20
C ALA A 444 -0.98 -17.01 47.34
N THR A 445 -2.11 -16.54 47.89
CA THR A 445 -3.07 -15.69 47.15
C THR A 445 -2.93 -14.19 47.48
N GLN A 446 -2.01 -13.80 48.38
CA GLN A 446 -1.65 -12.38 48.58
C GLN A 446 -0.27 -11.99 48.02
N GLY A 447 0.60 -12.95 47.66
CA GLY A 447 1.86 -12.66 46.96
C GLY A 447 1.72 -12.63 45.44
N PHE A 448 0.92 -13.53 44.86
CA PHE A 448 0.83 -13.67 43.40
C PHE A 448 -0.14 -12.68 42.75
N THR A 449 -1.16 -12.23 43.48
CA THR A 449 -2.19 -11.31 42.94
C THR A 449 -1.82 -9.83 43.13
N GLN A 450 -0.80 -9.48 43.92
CA GLN A 450 -0.28 -8.11 44.07
C GLN A 450 1.03 -7.86 43.29
N GLY A 451 1.80 -8.90 42.91
CA GLY A 451 3.00 -8.75 42.09
C GLY A 451 2.76 -8.85 40.57
N VAL A 452 1.77 -9.63 40.13
CA VAL A 452 1.52 -9.86 38.69
C VAL A 452 0.45 -8.91 38.13
N SER A 453 -0.47 -8.42 38.96
CA SER A 453 -1.47 -7.42 38.54
C SER A 453 -0.91 -5.98 38.46
N SER A 454 0.21 -5.69 39.12
CA SER A 454 0.88 -4.39 39.01
C SER A 454 1.92 -4.35 37.87
N GLY A 455 2.51 -5.48 37.48
CA GLY A 455 3.43 -5.57 36.34
C GLY A 455 2.75 -5.78 34.97
N VAL A 456 1.73 -6.63 34.89
CA VAL A 456 1.10 -6.98 33.60
C VAL A 456 -0.01 -5.99 33.22
N THR A 457 -0.69 -5.37 34.20
CA THR A 457 -1.69 -4.35 33.89
C THR A 457 -1.06 -2.98 33.55
N GLN A 458 0.18 -2.70 33.98
CA GLN A 458 0.93 -1.55 33.46
C GLN A 458 1.48 -1.78 32.04
N ALA A 459 1.70 -3.02 31.60
CA ALA A 459 2.13 -3.31 30.23
C ALA A 459 0.98 -3.32 29.22
N VAL A 460 -0.27 -3.54 29.65
CA VAL A 460 -1.45 -3.65 28.76
C VAL A 460 -2.21 -2.33 28.59
N THR A 461 -1.83 -1.25 29.30
CA THR A 461 -2.41 0.10 29.11
C THR A 461 -1.43 1.17 28.63
N GLN A 462 -0.21 0.80 28.21
CA GLN A 462 0.68 1.68 27.46
C GLN A 462 1.05 1.08 26.11
N PHE A 463 0.07 1.04 25.20
CA PHE A 463 0.35 1.20 23.78
C PHE A 463 -0.48 2.36 23.26
N PRO A 464 -0.05 3.62 23.42
CA PRO A 464 -0.26 4.53 22.31
C PRO A 464 0.53 3.96 21.14
N THR A 465 -0.11 3.88 19.99
CA THR A 465 0.49 3.72 18.67
C THR A 465 1.89 4.36 18.63
N GLN A 466 2.92 3.53 18.77
CA GLN A 466 4.26 3.95 18.39
C GLN A 466 4.28 3.91 16.87
N SER A 467 4.15 5.10 16.27
CA SER A 467 5.04 5.50 15.19
C SER A 467 6.42 4.91 15.47
N VAL A 468 7.04 4.30 14.45
CA VAL A 468 8.39 3.74 14.51
C VAL A 468 9.38 4.78 15.05
N SER A 469 9.53 4.84 16.36
CA SER A 469 10.78 5.24 16.99
C SER A 469 11.61 3.96 16.91
N PRO A 470 12.72 3.91 16.15
CA PRO A 470 13.49 2.69 16.05
C PRO A 470 13.92 2.29 17.45
N GLY A 471 13.39 1.17 17.93
CA GLY A 471 14.06 0.45 19.00
C GLY A 471 15.46 0.11 18.49
N THR A 472 16.39 -0.15 19.40
CA THR A 472 17.63 -0.77 18.93
C THR A 472 17.29 -2.09 18.23
N PRO A 473 17.94 -2.50 17.13
CA PRO A 473 17.54 -3.69 16.38
C PRO A 473 17.36 -4.95 17.26
N SER A 474 18.15 -5.08 18.32
CA SER A 474 18.00 -6.11 19.36
C SER A 474 16.64 -6.11 20.07
N SER A 475 16.05 -4.95 20.38
CA SER A 475 14.71 -4.88 21.01
C SER A 475 13.58 -5.21 20.05
N GLU A 476 13.77 -4.97 18.74
CA GLU A 476 12.77 -5.34 17.74
C GLU A 476 12.73 -6.86 17.54
N ALA A 477 13.89 -7.52 17.47
CA ALA A 477 13.98 -8.98 17.41
C ALA A 477 13.33 -9.65 18.64
N ILE A 478 13.67 -9.18 19.85
CA ILE A 478 13.09 -9.68 21.10
C ILE A 478 11.57 -9.43 21.14
N GLY A 479 11.10 -8.25 20.72
CA GLY A 479 9.67 -7.95 20.66
C GLY A 479 8.88 -8.84 19.68
N ARG A 480 9.48 -9.18 18.53
CA ARG A 480 8.90 -10.15 17.57
C ARG A 480 8.81 -11.53 18.20
N PHE A 481 9.86 -12.00 18.86
CA PHE A 481 9.88 -13.28 19.57
C PHE A 481 8.76 -13.36 20.64
N ASP A 482 8.68 -12.35 21.51
CA ASP A 482 7.72 -12.32 22.63
C ASP A 482 6.25 -12.28 22.16
N SER A 483 5.98 -11.66 21.01
CA SER A 483 4.62 -11.51 20.45
C SER A 483 4.20 -12.65 19.50
N ALA A 484 5.13 -13.51 19.08
CA ALA A 484 4.90 -14.47 17.99
C ALA A 484 3.82 -15.52 18.25
N LEU A 485 3.60 -15.92 19.51
CA LEU A 485 2.55 -16.87 19.85
C LEU A 485 1.15 -16.32 19.56
N GLY A 486 0.98 -14.99 19.52
CA GLY A 486 -0.27 -14.35 19.13
C GLY A 486 -0.64 -14.60 17.66
N LEU A 487 0.31 -15.00 16.81
CA LEU A 487 0.06 -15.27 15.40
C LEU A 487 -0.84 -16.48 15.15
N VAL A 488 -0.86 -17.45 16.07
CA VAL A 488 -1.68 -18.66 16.00
C VAL A 488 -2.90 -18.61 16.94
N ASP A 489 -3.17 -17.45 17.55
CA ASP A 489 -4.31 -17.30 18.43
C ASP A 489 -5.64 -17.39 17.66
N CYS A 490 -6.42 -18.42 17.99
CA CYS A 490 -7.72 -18.71 17.37
C CYS A 490 -8.89 -17.92 17.98
N SER A 491 -8.63 -17.08 19.00
CA SER A 491 -9.64 -16.29 19.71
C SER A 491 -10.40 -15.30 18.82
N HIS A 492 -9.87 -14.95 17.65
CA HIS A 492 -10.42 -13.93 16.73
C HIS A 492 -11.27 -14.47 15.56
N GLY A 493 -11.71 -15.73 15.59
CA GLY A 493 -12.59 -16.30 14.55
C GLY A 493 -12.30 -17.73 14.14
N GLY A 494 -11.60 -18.50 14.98
CA GLY A 494 -11.12 -19.85 14.65
C GLY A 494 -9.85 -19.81 13.81
N ALA A 495 -9.35 -20.98 13.40
CA ALA A 495 -8.06 -21.13 12.71
C ALA A 495 -7.94 -20.38 11.37
N ALA A 496 -9.07 -20.05 10.73
CA ALA A 496 -9.10 -19.27 9.48
C ALA A 496 -8.89 -17.76 9.70
N GLY A 497 -9.02 -17.28 10.95
CA GLY A 497 -8.86 -15.88 11.33
C GLY A 497 -7.59 -15.60 12.15
N THR A 498 -6.65 -16.54 12.22
CA THR A 498 -5.35 -16.28 12.88
C THR A 498 -4.51 -15.34 12.01
N LEU A 499 -3.73 -14.47 12.64
CA LEU A 499 -2.86 -13.53 11.94
C LEU A 499 -1.84 -14.25 11.04
N LEU A 500 -1.37 -15.43 11.45
CA LEU A 500 -0.48 -16.27 10.64
C LEU A 500 -1.15 -16.67 9.33
N ILE A 501 -2.32 -17.30 9.40
CA ILE A 501 -3.01 -17.82 8.20
C ILE A 501 -3.46 -16.67 7.31
N GLN A 502 -3.94 -15.57 7.89
CA GLN A 502 -4.33 -14.40 7.11
C GLN A 502 -3.14 -13.74 6.41
N GLY A 503 -2.01 -13.57 7.12
CA GLY A 503 -0.79 -13.03 6.53
C GLY A 503 -0.26 -13.90 5.39
N LEU A 504 -0.19 -15.22 5.59
CA LEU A 504 0.25 -16.15 4.56
C LEU A 504 -0.70 -16.19 3.35
N LEU A 505 -2.02 -16.12 3.55
CA LEU A 505 -2.99 -16.05 2.45
C LEU A 505 -2.87 -14.73 1.68
N ASN A 506 -2.62 -13.61 2.37
CA ASN A 506 -2.40 -12.32 1.70
C ASN A 506 -1.17 -12.37 0.78
N MET A 507 -0.10 -13.07 1.16
CA MET A 507 1.09 -13.24 0.30
C MET A 507 0.79 -13.94 -1.04
N ALA A 508 -0.32 -14.68 -1.13
CA ALA A 508 -0.73 -15.30 -2.37
C ALA A 508 -0.97 -14.28 -3.49
N SER A 509 -1.37 -13.04 -3.18
CA SER A 509 -1.59 -12.00 -4.20
C SER A 509 -0.31 -11.59 -4.93
N SER A 510 0.85 -11.79 -4.31
CA SER A 510 2.17 -11.50 -4.89
C SER A 510 2.68 -12.63 -5.79
N LEU A 511 2.02 -13.79 -5.80
CA LEU A 511 2.36 -14.96 -6.61
C LEU A 511 1.41 -15.06 -7.82
N SER A 512 1.84 -15.75 -8.88
CA SER A 512 1.02 -15.92 -10.08
C SER A 512 1.03 -17.35 -10.63
N GLY A 513 -0.04 -17.74 -11.32
CA GLY A 513 -0.13 -19.04 -11.99
C GLY A 513 -0.14 -20.22 -11.01
N SER A 514 0.64 -21.25 -11.31
CA SER A 514 0.76 -22.47 -10.48
C SER A 514 1.36 -22.17 -9.10
N ASP A 515 2.28 -21.22 -9.01
CA ASP A 515 2.96 -20.87 -7.75
C ASP A 515 1.97 -20.31 -6.72
N GLN A 516 0.98 -19.52 -7.15
CA GLN A 516 -0.09 -19.02 -6.29
C GLN A 516 -0.99 -20.15 -5.78
N THR A 517 -1.35 -21.09 -6.67
CA THR A 517 -2.24 -22.21 -6.32
C THR A 517 -1.55 -23.16 -5.34
N ASP A 518 -0.29 -23.46 -5.60
CA ASP A 518 0.51 -24.34 -4.76
C ASP A 518 0.77 -23.70 -3.39
N TRP A 519 1.04 -22.39 -3.34
CA TRP A 519 1.15 -21.64 -2.09
C TRP A 519 -0.16 -21.67 -1.28
N ILE A 520 -1.31 -21.38 -1.90
CA ILE A 520 -2.61 -21.43 -1.20
C ILE A 520 -2.88 -22.84 -0.66
N THR A 521 -2.59 -23.87 -1.46
CA THR A 521 -2.75 -25.27 -1.05
C THR A 521 -1.90 -25.58 0.19
N GLU A 522 -0.65 -25.10 0.18
CA GLU A 522 0.27 -25.25 1.30
C GLU A 522 -0.24 -24.53 2.56
N VAL A 523 -0.69 -23.28 2.43
CA VAL A 523 -1.22 -22.50 3.56
C VAL A 523 -2.50 -23.13 4.13
N GLN A 524 -3.35 -23.69 3.27
CA GLN A 524 -4.55 -24.45 3.69
C GLN A 524 -4.17 -25.73 4.43
N TYR A 525 -3.13 -26.44 3.97
CA TYR A 525 -2.62 -27.60 4.67
C TYR A 525 -2.16 -27.23 6.09
N VAL A 526 -1.35 -26.17 6.22
CA VAL A 526 -0.88 -25.66 7.53
C VAL A 526 -2.06 -25.27 8.42
N ARG A 527 -3.06 -24.57 7.88
CA ARG A 527 -4.29 -24.24 8.61
C ARG A 527 -4.97 -25.49 9.15
N ASP A 528 -5.29 -26.44 8.27
CA ASP A 528 -6.19 -27.55 8.59
C ASP A 528 -5.52 -28.65 9.44
N HIS A 529 -4.22 -28.86 9.28
CA HIS A 529 -3.50 -29.98 9.90
C HIS A 529 -2.65 -29.56 11.11
N ILE A 530 -2.27 -28.28 11.19
CA ILE A 530 -1.37 -27.77 12.22
C ILE A 530 -2.09 -26.76 13.10
N VAL A 531 -2.53 -25.62 12.56
CA VAL A 531 -3.14 -24.53 13.36
C VAL A 531 -4.48 -24.96 13.97
N CYS A 532 -5.31 -25.71 13.24
CA CYS A 532 -6.56 -26.29 13.75
C CYS A 532 -6.37 -27.42 14.78
N ASN A 533 -5.14 -27.94 14.95
CA ASN A 533 -4.92 -29.14 15.74
C ASN A 533 -4.85 -28.81 17.23
N ALA A 534 -5.95 -29.04 17.94
CA ALA A 534 -6.07 -28.82 19.39
C ALA A 534 -5.17 -29.73 20.24
N SER A 535 -4.55 -30.76 19.65
CA SER A 535 -3.58 -31.63 20.35
C SER A 535 -2.18 -31.00 20.41
N LEU A 536 -1.93 -29.95 19.64
CA LEU A 536 -0.67 -29.19 19.64
C LEU A 536 -0.80 -27.97 20.55
N SER A 537 0.25 -27.67 21.30
CA SER A 537 0.37 -26.37 22.00
C SER A 537 0.53 -25.22 21.00
N SER A 538 0.20 -23.98 21.39
CA SER A 538 0.38 -22.80 20.51
C SER A 538 1.82 -22.65 20.00
N GLN A 539 2.81 -22.98 20.84
CA GLN A 539 4.21 -23.00 20.42
C GLN A 539 4.48 -24.05 19.33
N GLN A 540 3.95 -25.28 19.50
CA GLN A 540 4.09 -26.33 18.48
C GLN A 540 3.34 -25.98 17.18
N GLN A 541 2.17 -25.36 17.28
CA GLN A 541 1.41 -24.90 16.11
C GLN A 541 2.21 -23.87 15.30
N LEU A 542 2.82 -22.91 16.00
CA LEU A 542 3.69 -21.89 15.38
C LEU A 542 4.91 -22.54 14.72
N ILE A 543 5.69 -23.32 15.48
CA ILE A 543 6.95 -23.90 14.98
C ILE A 543 6.68 -24.85 13.80
N PHE A 544 5.73 -25.79 13.96
CA PHE A 544 5.46 -26.78 12.90
C PHE A 544 4.86 -26.12 11.66
N GLY A 545 3.99 -25.11 11.83
CA GLY A 545 3.44 -24.35 10.72
C GLY A 545 4.53 -23.60 9.96
N THR A 546 5.42 -22.92 10.68
CA THR A 546 6.55 -22.20 10.10
C THR A 546 7.50 -23.12 9.34
N TYR A 547 7.86 -24.28 9.90
CA TYR A 547 8.77 -25.22 9.23
C TYR A 547 8.15 -25.90 8.01
N HIS A 548 6.83 -26.08 8.00
CA HIS A 548 6.14 -26.57 6.81
C HIS A 548 6.25 -25.55 5.66
N ILE A 549 5.97 -24.27 5.94
CA ILE A 549 6.14 -23.17 4.96
C ILE A 549 7.60 -23.02 4.53
N LYS A 550 8.55 -23.10 5.47
CA LYS A 550 9.99 -23.03 5.18
C LYS A 550 10.42 -24.16 4.24
N GLY A 551 9.98 -25.39 4.50
CA GLY A 551 10.25 -26.55 3.65
C GLY A 551 9.68 -26.37 2.24
N PHE A 552 8.46 -25.87 2.12
CA PHE A 552 7.84 -25.53 0.84
C PHE A 552 8.66 -24.49 0.05
N CYS A 553 9.07 -23.41 0.72
CA CYS A 553 9.91 -22.36 0.11
C CYS A 553 11.29 -22.88 -0.32
N HIS A 554 11.89 -23.82 0.41
CA HIS A 554 13.18 -24.41 0.03
C HIS A 554 13.08 -25.14 -1.31
N GLY A 555 12.03 -25.94 -1.52
CA GLY A 555 11.80 -26.63 -2.79
C GLY A 555 11.42 -25.71 -3.96
N ARG A 556 11.11 -24.42 -3.70
CA ARG A 556 10.52 -23.48 -4.66
C ARG A 556 11.15 -22.10 -4.55
N ILE A 557 12.38 -21.98 -5.05
CA ILE A 557 13.20 -20.76 -4.96
C ILE A 557 12.50 -19.53 -5.56
N SER A 558 11.71 -19.69 -6.64
CA SER A 558 10.93 -18.59 -7.25
C SER A 558 9.93 -17.98 -6.25
N ILE A 559 9.21 -18.83 -5.52
CA ILE A 559 8.25 -18.41 -4.50
C ILE A 559 8.98 -17.77 -3.34
N LYS A 560 10.03 -18.43 -2.82
CA LYS A 560 10.84 -17.93 -1.69
C LYS A 560 11.30 -16.49 -1.93
N LYS A 561 11.83 -16.18 -3.12
CA LYS A 561 12.32 -14.83 -3.47
C LYS A 561 11.23 -13.75 -3.39
N ILE A 562 9.97 -14.11 -3.57
CA ILE A 562 8.84 -13.19 -3.51
C ILE A 562 8.31 -13.08 -2.08
N VAL A 563 8.02 -14.21 -1.43
CA VAL A 563 7.24 -14.21 -0.18
C VAL A 563 8.04 -13.91 1.08
N GLN A 564 9.34 -14.22 1.10
CA GLN A 564 10.14 -14.17 2.34
C GLN A 564 10.22 -12.76 2.96
N TYR A 565 10.05 -11.71 2.16
CA TYR A 565 10.11 -10.31 2.62
C TYR A 565 8.73 -9.63 2.65
N LEU A 566 7.64 -10.39 2.54
CA LEU A 566 6.29 -9.88 2.72
C LEU A 566 5.89 -9.94 4.19
N PHE A 567 5.04 -9.00 4.61
CA PHE A 567 4.61 -8.84 6.00
C PHE A 567 3.43 -9.76 6.37
N ILE A 568 3.47 -10.24 7.61
CA ILE A 568 2.38 -10.93 8.30
C ILE A 568 1.66 -9.90 9.17
N GLY A 569 0.68 -9.21 8.57
CA GLY A 569 -0.03 -8.11 9.23
C GLY A 569 0.94 -7.06 9.77
N SER A 570 0.73 -6.63 11.02
CA SER A 570 1.61 -5.67 11.71
C SER A 570 2.73 -6.34 12.53
N TRP A 571 2.90 -7.66 12.45
CA TRP A 571 3.85 -8.39 13.30
C TRP A 571 5.30 -8.34 12.79
N GLY A 572 5.52 -8.62 11.50
CA GLY A 572 6.86 -8.72 10.91
C GLY A 572 6.84 -9.43 9.56
N MET A 573 8.00 -9.64 8.94
CA MET A 573 8.13 -10.35 7.66
C MET A 573 8.05 -11.88 7.84
N LEU A 574 7.75 -12.61 6.75
CA LEU A 574 7.83 -14.07 6.76
C LEU A 574 9.23 -14.59 7.13
N ASN A 575 10.29 -13.90 6.72
CA ASN A 575 11.65 -14.26 7.11
C ASN A 575 11.87 -14.10 8.63
N ASP A 576 11.26 -13.09 9.26
CA ASP A 576 11.32 -12.91 10.71
C ASP A 576 10.62 -14.07 11.44
N LEU A 577 9.54 -14.60 10.86
CA LEU A 577 8.88 -15.81 11.37
C LEU A 577 9.79 -17.04 11.31
N PHE A 578 10.59 -17.19 10.25
CA PHE A 578 11.59 -18.26 10.18
C PHE A 578 12.64 -18.13 11.29
N ASN A 579 13.14 -16.92 11.55
CA ASN A 579 14.10 -16.65 12.62
C ASN A 579 13.49 -16.99 14.00
N VAL A 580 12.27 -16.54 14.27
CA VAL A 580 11.57 -16.81 15.53
C VAL A 580 11.35 -18.29 15.79
N ALA A 581 11.04 -19.09 14.77
CA ALA A 581 10.93 -20.54 14.94
C ALA A 581 12.27 -21.19 15.34
N ILE A 582 13.40 -20.66 14.83
CA ILE A 582 14.75 -21.10 15.23
C ILE A 582 15.00 -20.69 16.69
N GLU A 583 14.62 -19.48 17.09
CA GLU A 583 14.76 -18.98 18.45
C GLU A 583 13.98 -19.84 19.46
N PHE A 584 12.71 -20.18 19.19
CA PHE A 584 11.92 -21.06 20.06
C PHE A 584 12.54 -22.44 20.21
N ASN A 585 13.04 -23.03 19.11
CA ASN A 585 13.74 -24.31 19.16
C ASN A 585 15.05 -24.20 19.95
N GLY A 586 15.79 -23.11 19.77
CA GLY A 586 17.06 -22.84 20.46
C GLY A 586 16.93 -22.83 21.98
N GLN A 587 15.81 -22.33 22.53
CA GLN A 587 15.55 -22.30 23.98
C GLN A 587 15.49 -23.71 24.62
N SER A 588 15.16 -24.75 23.85
CA SER A 588 15.03 -26.13 24.35
C SER A 588 16.03 -27.12 23.74
N CYS A 589 16.81 -26.70 22.75
CA CYS A 589 17.67 -27.57 21.96
C CYS A 589 18.69 -28.37 22.80
N GLN A 590 19.10 -27.85 23.95
CA GLN A 590 20.01 -28.56 24.84
C GLN A 590 19.45 -29.90 25.34
N SER A 591 18.13 -30.05 25.51
CA SER A 591 17.53 -31.29 25.99
C SER A 591 17.77 -32.48 25.05
N VAL A 592 17.94 -32.21 23.76
CA VAL A 592 18.16 -33.21 22.71
C VAL A 592 19.53 -33.88 22.83
N LEU A 593 20.49 -33.19 23.44
CA LEU A 593 21.88 -33.63 23.60
C LEU A 593 22.16 -34.25 24.98
N VAL A 594 21.18 -34.29 25.88
CA VAL A 594 21.34 -34.90 27.21
C VAL A 594 21.44 -36.42 27.08
N PHE A 595 22.48 -37.00 27.69
CA PHE A 595 22.70 -38.44 27.69
C PHE A 595 21.88 -39.15 28.77
N SER A 596 21.15 -40.19 28.37
CA SER A 596 20.49 -41.13 29.27
C SER A 596 20.81 -42.56 28.83
N GLY A 597 21.45 -43.34 29.69
CA GLY A 597 21.85 -44.71 29.36
C GLY A 597 22.94 -44.84 28.28
N GLY A 598 23.74 -43.78 28.04
CA GLY A 598 24.83 -43.78 27.06
C GLY A 598 24.47 -43.23 25.68
N GLU A 599 23.20 -42.87 25.45
CA GLU A 599 22.69 -42.28 24.22
C GLU A 599 22.05 -40.91 24.47
N CYS A 600 22.08 -40.01 23.48
CA CYS A 600 21.27 -38.80 23.47
C CYS A 600 20.12 -38.92 22.44
N GLN A 601 19.11 -38.04 22.55
CA GLN A 601 17.93 -38.11 21.69
C GLN A 601 18.27 -37.88 20.21
N LEU A 602 19.27 -37.05 19.92
CA LEU A 602 19.75 -36.83 18.55
C LEU A 602 20.29 -38.12 17.92
N THR A 603 21.26 -38.76 18.56
CA THR A 603 21.98 -39.92 17.98
C THR A 603 21.08 -41.12 17.87
N SER A 604 20.24 -41.37 18.89
CA SER A 604 19.26 -42.45 18.87
C SER A 604 18.21 -42.29 17.76
N SER A 605 17.78 -41.05 17.48
CA SER A 605 16.82 -40.78 16.40
C SER A 605 17.46 -41.00 15.02
N ILE A 606 18.72 -40.59 14.84
CA ILE A 606 19.46 -40.83 13.59
C ILE A 606 19.69 -42.33 13.40
N GLU A 607 20.17 -43.04 14.42
CA GLU A 607 20.37 -44.50 14.38
C GLU A 607 19.09 -45.24 14.00
N SER A 608 17.96 -44.86 14.62
CA SER A 608 16.67 -45.45 14.30
C SER A 608 16.28 -45.16 12.85
N ALA A 609 16.48 -43.95 12.36
CA ALA A 609 16.07 -43.55 11.01
C ALA A 609 16.91 -44.22 9.92
N ILE A 610 18.24 -44.26 10.07
CA ILE A 610 19.12 -44.84 9.05
C ILE A 610 18.89 -46.34 8.84
N SER A 611 18.31 -47.05 9.82
CA SER A 611 17.89 -48.45 9.67
C SER A 611 16.83 -48.66 8.58
N SER A 612 16.06 -47.61 8.28
CA SER A 612 15.04 -47.61 7.23
C SER A 612 15.55 -47.11 5.88
N PHE A 613 16.76 -46.56 5.83
CA PHE A 613 17.32 -45.98 4.61
C PHE A 613 17.91 -47.07 3.70
N SER A 614 17.82 -46.84 2.39
CA SER A 614 18.48 -47.70 1.40
C SER A 614 19.92 -47.24 1.20
N LEU A 615 20.81 -47.65 2.10
CA LEU A 615 22.22 -47.22 2.12
C LEU A 615 23.15 -48.27 1.49
N THR A 616 24.18 -47.79 0.79
CA THR A 616 25.34 -48.62 0.43
C THR A 616 26.16 -48.97 1.67
N VAL A 617 27.03 -49.99 1.58
CA VAL A 617 27.93 -50.38 2.68
C VAL A 617 28.81 -49.20 3.13
N GLN A 618 29.29 -48.39 2.19
CA GLN A 618 30.10 -47.21 2.49
C GLN A 618 29.27 -46.13 3.19
N GLN A 619 28.08 -45.80 2.67
CA GLN A 619 27.18 -44.82 3.31
C GLN A 619 26.78 -45.25 4.72
N GLN A 620 26.51 -46.54 4.94
CA GLN A 620 26.22 -47.06 6.28
C GLN A 620 27.42 -46.89 7.24
N SER A 621 28.63 -47.17 6.77
CA SER A 621 29.86 -46.96 7.54
C SER A 621 30.05 -45.48 7.90
N ASP A 622 29.85 -44.58 6.93
CA ASP A 622 30.02 -43.15 7.12
C ASP A 622 28.93 -42.56 8.03
N CYS A 623 27.69 -43.05 7.95
CA CYS A 623 26.61 -42.68 8.88
C CYS A 623 26.97 -43.10 10.31
N ASN A 624 27.47 -44.32 10.50
CA ASN A 624 27.88 -44.81 11.83
C ASN A 624 29.06 -43.99 12.38
N ALA A 625 30.00 -43.57 11.52
CA ALA A 625 31.10 -42.70 11.90
C ALA A 625 30.61 -41.31 12.33
N LEU A 626 29.69 -40.70 11.57
CA LEU A 626 29.05 -39.43 11.92
C LEU A 626 28.35 -39.51 13.28
N ILE A 627 27.59 -40.58 13.54
CA ILE A 627 26.92 -40.80 14.81
C ILE A 627 27.94 -40.90 15.96
N ALA A 628 29.02 -41.66 15.77
CA ALA A 628 30.07 -41.80 16.77
C ALA A 628 30.75 -40.45 17.09
N ASP A 629 31.03 -39.64 16.07
CA ASP A 629 31.59 -38.29 16.22
C ASP A 629 30.64 -37.38 16.99
N ILE A 630 29.34 -37.37 16.65
CA ILE A 630 28.33 -36.58 17.35
C ILE A 630 28.24 -37.00 18.82
N LYS A 631 28.28 -38.31 19.14
CA LYS A 631 28.29 -38.80 20.52
C LYS A 631 29.51 -38.29 21.28
N ALA A 632 30.69 -38.33 20.68
CA ALA A 632 31.92 -37.86 21.29
C ALA A 632 31.88 -36.35 21.56
N ILE A 633 31.35 -35.56 20.62
CA ILE A 633 31.19 -34.11 20.77
C ILE A 633 30.17 -33.78 21.85
N ALA A 634 28.99 -34.38 21.82
CA ALA A 634 27.89 -34.08 22.74
C ALA A 634 28.18 -34.52 24.19
N SER A 635 29.03 -35.53 24.39
CA SER A 635 29.48 -35.98 25.72
C SER A 635 30.73 -35.26 26.24
N SER A 636 31.29 -34.32 25.45
CA SER A 636 32.48 -33.56 25.82
C SER A 636 32.23 -32.67 27.03
N THR A 637 33.07 -32.80 28.05
CA THR A 637 33.06 -31.92 29.24
C THR A 637 33.92 -30.67 29.04
N SER A 638 34.69 -30.60 27.95
CA SER A 638 35.54 -29.45 27.63
C SER A 638 34.87 -28.40 26.75
N PHE A 639 33.69 -28.70 26.22
CA PHE A 639 32.95 -27.80 25.34
C PHE A 639 31.77 -27.15 26.06
N SER A 640 31.57 -25.85 25.82
CA SER A 640 30.31 -25.20 26.14
C SER A 640 29.19 -25.73 25.24
N PHE A 641 27.94 -25.51 25.61
CA PHE A 641 26.80 -25.88 24.76
C PHE A 641 26.91 -25.24 23.37
N SER A 642 27.23 -23.95 23.33
CA SER A 642 27.44 -23.20 22.10
C SER A 642 28.58 -23.78 21.23
N GLN A 643 29.68 -24.27 21.83
CA GLN A 643 30.74 -24.98 21.10
C GLN A 643 30.29 -26.34 20.56
N ILE A 644 29.50 -27.10 21.33
CA ILE A 644 28.95 -28.39 20.89
C ILE A 644 28.10 -28.19 19.63
N MET A 645 27.26 -27.16 19.60
CA MET A 645 26.43 -26.84 18.43
C MET A 645 27.27 -26.56 17.18
N VAL A 646 28.36 -25.80 17.32
CA VAL A 646 29.29 -25.50 16.21
C VAL A 646 29.95 -26.77 15.68
N GLU A 647 30.51 -27.60 16.56
CA GLU A 647 31.20 -28.84 16.16
C GLU A 647 30.25 -29.84 15.48
N ILE A 648 29.03 -30.00 16.00
CA ILE A 648 28.02 -30.85 15.38
C ILE A 648 27.66 -30.32 13.99
N GLN A 649 27.45 -29.00 13.83
CA GLN A 649 27.17 -28.39 12.53
C GLN A 649 28.28 -28.67 11.51
N ILE A 650 29.55 -28.58 11.93
CA ILE A 650 30.69 -28.86 11.05
C ILE A 650 30.68 -30.31 10.57
N ARG A 651 30.35 -31.28 11.45
CA ARG A 651 30.29 -32.70 11.06
C ARG A 651 29.16 -32.95 10.06
N PHE A 652 27.99 -32.36 10.27
CA PHE A 652 26.89 -32.45 9.29
C PHE A 652 27.22 -31.78 7.97
N LYS A 653 27.78 -30.56 7.97
CA LYS A 653 28.22 -29.89 6.73
C LYS A 653 29.24 -30.73 5.96
N SER A 654 30.23 -31.28 6.67
CA SER A 654 31.26 -32.14 6.06
C SER A 654 30.65 -33.43 5.49
N PHE A 655 29.70 -34.02 6.20
CA PHE A 655 28.99 -35.22 5.78
C PHE A 655 28.14 -34.97 4.53
N PHE A 656 27.30 -33.93 4.51
CA PHE A 656 26.45 -33.61 3.36
C PHE A 656 27.23 -33.11 2.15
N LYS A 657 28.44 -32.57 2.35
CA LYS A 657 29.35 -32.25 1.24
C LYS A 657 29.80 -33.50 0.47
N ILE A 658 29.90 -34.64 1.16
CA ILE A 658 30.26 -35.94 0.57
C ILE A 658 28.99 -36.66 0.10
N HIS A 659 27.95 -36.67 0.93
CA HIS A 659 26.70 -37.42 0.76
C HIS A 659 25.48 -36.50 0.60
N GLY A 660 25.54 -35.58 -0.37
CA GLY A 660 24.48 -34.59 -0.58
C GLY A 660 23.12 -35.21 -0.94
N GLU A 661 23.12 -36.40 -1.52
CA GLU A 661 21.92 -37.18 -1.81
C GLU A 661 21.15 -37.61 -0.54
N LEU A 662 21.83 -37.71 0.61
CA LEU A 662 21.22 -38.10 1.88
C LEU A 662 20.67 -36.90 2.65
N GLU A 663 21.05 -35.66 2.29
CA GLU A 663 20.70 -34.46 3.05
C GLU A 663 19.18 -34.28 3.19
N GLY A 664 18.43 -34.48 2.11
CA GLY A 664 16.97 -34.39 2.13
C GLY A 664 16.32 -35.43 3.05
N GLN A 665 16.87 -36.65 3.12
CA GLN A 665 16.35 -37.70 4.00
C GLN A 665 16.70 -37.43 5.47
N PHE A 666 17.94 -36.98 5.72
CA PHE A 666 18.40 -36.64 7.06
C PHE A 666 17.60 -35.49 7.67
N ARG A 667 17.37 -34.40 6.92
CA ARG A 667 16.62 -33.23 7.41
C ARG A 667 15.21 -33.59 7.90
N GLN A 668 14.59 -34.64 7.35
CA GLN A 668 13.25 -35.10 7.73
C GLN A 668 13.21 -36.02 8.97
N ILE A 669 14.36 -36.44 9.50
CA ILE A 669 14.45 -37.30 10.69
C ILE A 669 13.76 -36.61 11.87
N GLN A 670 12.81 -37.30 12.50
CA GLN A 670 12.14 -36.80 13.72
C GLN A 670 12.96 -37.15 14.95
N ILE A 671 13.19 -36.16 15.80
CA ILE A 671 13.90 -36.24 17.07
C ILE A 671 12.87 -36.34 18.20
N ALA A 672 12.47 -37.58 18.51
CA ALA A 672 11.50 -37.89 19.56
C ALA A 672 10.26 -36.96 19.50
N SER A 673 9.89 -36.33 20.62
CA SER A 673 8.81 -35.34 20.70
C SER A 673 9.30 -33.89 20.54
N TRP A 674 10.58 -33.67 20.24
CA TRP A 674 11.19 -32.35 20.23
C TRP A 674 10.96 -31.62 18.89
N GLY A 675 11.18 -32.30 17.77
CA GLY A 675 11.10 -31.69 16.44
C GLY A 675 11.81 -32.52 15.38
N SER A 676 12.26 -31.90 14.28
CA SER A 676 13.03 -32.57 13.24
C SER A 676 14.53 -32.26 13.30
N LEU A 677 15.34 -33.04 12.59
CA LEU A 677 16.77 -32.76 12.41
C LEU A 677 16.99 -31.44 11.65
N ASP A 678 16.10 -31.07 10.72
CA ASP A 678 16.17 -29.76 10.06
C ASP A 678 16.09 -28.60 11.08
N MET A 679 15.17 -28.69 12.04
CA MET A 679 15.05 -27.71 13.14
C MET A 679 16.32 -27.63 13.98
N PHE A 680 16.90 -28.78 14.33
CA PHE A 680 18.16 -28.84 15.07
C PHE A 680 19.31 -28.20 14.27
N LEU A 681 19.40 -28.52 12.97
CA LEU A 681 20.45 -28.03 12.09
C LEU A 681 20.37 -26.52 11.86
N ASP A 682 19.19 -25.92 11.87
CA ASP A 682 19.08 -24.45 11.81
C ASP A 682 19.61 -23.77 13.07
N VAL A 683 19.30 -24.32 14.25
CA VAL A 683 19.82 -23.79 15.53
C VAL A 683 21.34 -23.93 15.56
N SER A 684 21.90 -25.09 15.18
CA SER A 684 23.35 -25.28 15.13
C SER A 684 24.01 -24.45 14.03
N LEU A 685 23.33 -24.17 12.92
CA LEU A 685 23.81 -23.26 11.88
C LEU A 685 23.90 -21.82 12.38
N ALA A 686 22.95 -21.35 13.19
CA ALA A 686 23.01 -20.02 13.79
C ALA A 686 24.24 -19.89 14.71
N TRP A 687 24.50 -20.87 15.58
CA TRP A 687 25.72 -20.89 16.41
C TRP A 687 27.00 -21.00 15.59
N PHE A 688 27.00 -21.82 14.53
CA PHE A 688 28.11 -21.91 13.59
C PHE A 688 28.40 -20.54 12.94
N ARG A 689 27.40 -19.86 12.38
CA ARG A 689 27.59 -18.52 11.79
C ARG A 689 28.10 -17.52 12.83
N PHE A 690 27.52 -17.52 14.03
CA PHE A 690 27.94 -16.61 15.10
C PHE A 690 29.43 -16.76 15.46
N SER A 691 29.96 -17.99 15.45
CA SER A 691 31.39 -18.26 15.71
C SER A 691 32.36 -17.56 14.73
N TYR A 692 31.89 -17.13 13.56
CA TYR A 692 32.69 -16.43 12.55
C TYR A 692 32.52 -14.91 12.53
N PHE A 693 31.70 -14.32 13.40
CA PHE A 693 31.46 -12.87 13.38
C PHE A 693 32.76 -12.06 13.57
N GLU A 694 33.63 -12.44 14.51
CA GLU A 694 34.91 -11.76 14.71
C GLU A 694 35.78 -11.77 13.45
N HIS A 695 35.78 -12.89 12.72
CA HIS A 695 36.53 -13.03 11.48
C HIS A 695 35.93 -12.18 10.35
N LEU A 696 34.59 -12.15 10.23
CA LEU A 696 33.89 -11.30 9.26
C LEU A 696 34.26 -9.83 9.39
N PHE A 697 34.46 -9.37 10.62
CA PHE A 697 34.79 -7.98 10.94
C PHE A 697 36.30 -7.67 10.88
N SER A 698 37.13 -8.71 10.79
CA SER A 698 38.58 -8.61 10.65
C SER A 698 39.02 -8.47 9.18
N ALA A 699 40.17 -7.84 8.94
CA ALA A 699 40.78 -7.78 7.62
C ALA A 699 41.70 -8.99 7.38
N ARG A 700 41.76 -9.48 6.14
CA ARG A 700 42.74 -10.52 5.76
C ARG A 700 44.15 -9.95 5.80
N ALA A 701 45.14 -10.83 5.97
CA ALA A 701 46.54 -10.43 5.92
C ALA A 701 46.86 -9.71 4.59
N GLY A 702 47.21 -8.43 4.67
CA GLY A 702 47.53 -7.58 3.51
C GLY A 702 46.35 -6.80 2.90
N GLN A 703 45.15 -6.87 3.49
CA GLN A 703 43.99 -6.06 3.10
C GLN A 703 43.66 -5.00 4.16
N SER A 704 43.08 -3.87 3.73
CA SER A 704 42.62 -2.80 4.62
C SER A 704 41.15 -2.90 5.01
N GLN A 705 40.33 -3.57 4.18
CA GLN A 705 38.91 -3.80 4.44
C GLN A 705 38.69 -5.12 5.20
N CYS A 706 37.64 -5.17 6.01
CA CYS A 706 37.18 -6.40 6.64
C CYS A 706 36.61 -7.37 5.59
N ILE A 707 36.57 -8.67 5.94
CA ILE A 707 36.11 -9.72 5.01
C ILE A 707 34.72 -9.41 4.48
N MET A 708 33.78 -9.02 5.36
CA MET A 708 32.41 -8.69 4.97
C MET A 708 32.36 -7.53 3.97
N ALA A 709 33.04 -6.42 4.26
CA ALA A 709 33.04 -5.24 3.40
C ALA A 709 33.71 -5.54 2.04
N ASN A 710 34.79 -6.31 2.04
CA ASN A 710 35.47 -6.72 0.81
C ASN A 710 34.58 -7.60 -0.09
N ASP A 711 33.89 -8.58 0.50
CA ASP A 711 33.01 -9.47 -0.26
C ASP A 711 31.78 -8.72 -0.81
N MET A 712 31.18 -7.85 0.01
CA MET A 712 30.09 -6.97 -0.44
C MET A 712 30.54 -5.98 -1.53
N THR A 713 31.78 -5.51 -1.49
CA THR A 713 32.34 -4.63 -2.54
C THR A 713 32.43 -5.38 -3.87
N ASN A 714 32.87 -6.64 -3.85
CA ASN A 714 32.93 -7.46 -5.06
C ASN A 714 31.54 -7.66 -5.66
N ASP A 715 30.53 -7.98 -4.84
CA ASP A 715 29.16 -8.17 -5.29
C ASP A 715 28.47 -6.87 -5.73
N CYS A 716 28.81 -5.74 -5.10
CA CYS A 716 28.36 -4.42 -5.56
C CYS A 716 28.80 -4.12 -7.00
N SER A 717 29.97 -4.60 -7.41
CA SER A 717 30.49 -4.44 -8.78
C SER A 717 29.99 -5.51 -9.76
N ASN A 718 29.30 -6.55 -9.26
CA ASN A 718 28.87 -7.68 -10.06
C ASN A 718 27.57 -7.37 -10.81
N SER A 719 27.64 -7.41 -12.14
CA SER A 719 26.51 -7.15 -13.03
C SER A 719 25.30 -8.08 -12.85
N SER A 720 25.48 -9.27 -12.25
CA SER A 720 24.37 -10.20 -12.01
C SER A 720 23.32 -9.68 -11.04
N TYR A 721 23.67 -8.73 -10.17
CA TYR A 721 22.74 -8.11 -9.22
C TYR A 721 21.99 -6.91 -9.82
N GLY A 722 22.32 -6.49 -11.04
CA GLY A 722 21.53 -5.49 -11.79
C GLY A 722 21.58 -4.06 -11.26
N LEU A 723 22.52 -3.73 -10.37
CA LEU A 723 22.61 -2.40 -9.76
C LEU A 723 22.99 -1.30 -10.77
N THR A 724 22.30 -0.16 -10.70
CA THR A 724 22.67 1.06 -11.43
C THR A 724 23.88 1.74 -10.78
N ARG A 725 24.53 2.67 -11.50
CA ARG A 725 25.69 3.41 -10.95
C ARG A 725 25.36 4.19 -9.66
N ALA A 726 24.15 4.73 -9.55
CA ALA A 726 23.73 5.48 -8.35
C ALA A 726 23.48 4.53 -7.16
N GLU A 727 22.92 3.36 -7.44
CA GLU A 727 22.70 2.31 -6.44
C GLU A 727 24.01 1.70 -5.97
N GLN A 728 24.95 1.47 -6.88
CA GLN A 728 26.31 1.06 -6.56
C GLN A 728 27.00 2.08 -5.66
N SER A 729 26.89 3.38 -5.97
CA SER A 729 27.45 4.44 -5.12
C SER A 729 26.85 4.41 -3.71
N SER A 730 25.53 4.32 -3.60
CA SER A 730 24.84 4.27 -2.30
C SER A 730 25.19 3.01 -1.51
N THR A 731 25.36 1.88 -2.20
CA THR A 731 25.76 0.61 -1.61
C THR A 731 27.22 0.66 -1.12
N LEU A 732 28.11 1.32 -1.87
CA LEU A 732 29.49 1.56 -1.44
C LEU A 732 29.56 2.46 -0.20
N ASP A 733 28.65 3.44 -0.06
CA ASP A 733 28.55 4.26 1.14
C ASP A 733 28.14 3.41 2.36
N LEU A 734 27.15 2.52 2.21
CA LEU A 734 26.80 1.52 3.23
C LEU A 734 28.01 0.66 3.59
N ILE A 735 28.72 0.11 2.60
CA ILE A 735 29.89 -0.74 2.83
C ILE A 735 30.99 0.02 3.58
N SER A 736 31.15 1.31 3.32
CA SER A 736 32.10 2.17 4.04
C SER A 736 31.69 2.36 5.50
N ASN A 737 30.39 2.54 5.78
CA ASN A 737 29.88 2.59 7.16
C ASN A 737 30.08 1.25 7.88
N ILE A 738 29.77 0.12 7.22
CA ILE A 738 30.03 -1.23 7.73
C ILE A 738 31.51 -1.40 8.07
N GLN A 739 32.41 -0.96 7.19
CA GLN A 739 33.86 -0.98 7.43
C GLN A 739 34.24 -0.14 8.67
N ALA A 740 33.64 1.04 8.85
CA ALA A 740 33.90 1.88 10.02
C ALA A 740 33.39 1.21 11.31
N SER A 741 32.17 0.66 11.28
CA SER A 741 31.57 -0.07 12.40
C SER A 741 32.36 -1.32 12.77
N SER A 742 32.90 -2.05 11.78
CA SER A 742 33.71 -3.26 12.02
C SER A 742 35.03 -2.98 12.77
N GLN A 743 35.51 -1.73 12.78
CA GLN A 743 36.74 -1.32 13.45
C GLN A 743 36.49 -0.73 14.86
N GLN A 744 35.23 -0.65 15.29
CA GLN A 744 34.91 -0.15 16.63
C GLN A 744 35.43 -1.11 17.71
N ALA A 745 35.95 -0.56 18.80
CA ALA A 745 36.37 -1.36 19.95
C ALA A 745 35.13 -1.83 20.74
N GLY A 746 34.98 -3.14 20.92
CA GLY A 746 33.87 -3.69 21.70
C GLY A 746 33.75 -5.20 21.55
N ALA A 747 32.80 -5.78 22.29
CA ALA A 747 32.40 -7.17 22.09
C ALA A 747 31.83 -7.36 20.68
N VAL A 748 31.96 -8.57 20.13
CA VAL A 748 31.52 -8.92 18.77
C VAL A 748 30.05 -8.55 18.51
N MET A 749 29.18 -8.70 19.52
CA MET A 749 27.75 -8.36 19.41
C MET A 749 27.51 -6.84 19.33
N THR A 750 28.36 -6.03 19.96
CA THR A 750 28.30 -4.56 19.86
C THR A 750 28.68 -4.10 18.45
N ILE A 751 29.71 -4.71 17.87
CA ILE A 751 30.13 -4.43 16.49
C ILE A 751 29.02 -4.83 15.51
N ALA A 752 28.48 -6.04 15.65
CA ALA A 752 27.38 -6.52 14.83
C ALA A 752 26.15 -5.60 14.93
N LYS A 753 25.80 -5.12 16.13
CA LYS A 753 24.74 -4.14 16.34
C LYS A 753 24.97 -2.86 15.56
N GLY A 754 26.20 -2.33 15.55
CA GLY A 754 26.57 -1.14 14.77
C GLY A 754 26.30 -1.33 13.27
N ILE A 755 26.71 -2.48 12.72
CA ILE A 755 26.50 -2.83 11.32
C ILE A 755 25.00 -2.94 10.99
N VAL A 756 24.19 -3.54 11.86
CA VAL A 756 22.73 -3.64 11.67
C VAL A 756 22.07 -2.26 11.74
N VAL A 757 22.55 -1.36 12.61
CA VAL A 757 22.09 0.04 12.65
C VAL A 757 22.45 0.77 11.36
N ASP A 758 23.66 0.61 10.84
CA ASP A 758 24.06 1.21 9.56
C ASP A 758 23.18 0.72 8.41
N TRP A 759 22.86 -0.58 8.40
CA TRP A 759 21.91 -1.18 7.46
C TRP A 759 20.51 -0.56 7.58
N GLN A 760 19.96 -0.45 8.78
CA GLN A 760 18.65 0.17 9.01
C GLN A 760 18.61 1.64 8.57
N GLN A 761 19.68 2.41 8.85
CA GLN A 761 19.78 3.81 8.41
C GLN A 761 19.85 3.92 6.88
N PHE A 762 20.61 3.04 6.24
CA PHE A 762 20.68 2.97 4.78
C PHE A 762 19.30 2.69 4.16
N LEU A 763 18.52 1.79 4.76
CA LEU A 763 17.19 1.45 4.27
C LEU A 763 16.18 2.59 4.39
N LYS A 764 16.35 3.56 5.28
CA LYS A 764 15.44 4.72 5.36
C LYS A 764 15.36 5.48 4.04
N VAL A 765 16.46 5.50 3.28
CA VAL A 765 16.56 6.18 1.98
C VAL A 765 16.50 5.18 0.82
N ASN A 766 17.01 3.95 1.01
CA ASN A 766 17.23 2.98 -0.05
C ASN A 766 16.41 1.68 0.11
N LYS A 767 15.15 1.77 0.57
CA LYS A 767 14.27 0.59 0.82
C LYS A 767 14.22 -0.39 -0.37
N PHE A 768 14.28 0.09 -1.61
CA PHE A 768 14.22 -0.75 -2.81
C PHE A 768 15.45 -1.66 -3.01
N LEU A 769 16.58 -1.37 -2.37
CA LEU A 769 17.79 -2.21 -2.40
C LEU A 769 17.78 -3.31 -1.33
N PHE A 770 16.72 -3.36 -0.49
CA PHE A 770 16.59 -4.29 0.62
C PHE A 770 16.83 -5.74 0.22
N SER A 771 16.09 -6.24 -0.76
CA SER A 771 16.17 -7.65 -1.16
C SER A 771 17.47 -7.98 -1.89
N ILE A 772 18.01 -7.03 -2.67
CA ILE A 772 19.20 -7.23 -3.51
C ILE A 772 20.46 -7.33 -2.64
N ILE A 773 20.68 -6.38 -1.73
CA ILE A 773 21.89 -6.35 -0.90
C ILE A 773 21.90 -7.52 0.09
N ARG A 774 20.73 -7.95 0.57
CA ARG A 774 20.63 -9.17 1.39
C ARG A 774 21.09 -10.43 0.66
N GLU A 775 21.12 -10.47 -0.67
CA GLU A 775 21.65 -11.60 -1.45
C GLU A 775 23.18 -11.56 -1.63
N PHE A 776 23.87 -10.49 -1.23
CA PHE A 776 25.33 -10.39 -1.37
C PHE A 776 26.04 -11.49 -0.59
N SER A 777 26.86 -12.27 -1.28
CA SER A 777 27.60 -13.38 -0.68
C SER A 777 28.68 -12.85 0.24
N ILE A 778 28.81 -13.43 1.44
CA ILE A 778 29.85 -13.08 2.40
C ILE A 778 30.55 -14.35 2.86
N TYR A 779 31.88 -14.28 2.95
CA TYR A 779 32.77 -15.33 3.43
C TYR A 779 32.53 -16.70 2.78
N ILE A 780 32.56 -16.72 1.44
CA ILE A 780 32.28 -17.89 0.60
C ILE A 780 33.18 -19.09 0.94
N GLU A 781 34.43 -18.84 1.37
CA GLU A 781 35.42 -19.88 1.70
C GLU A 781 34.96 -20.88 2.78
N ILE A 782 34.07 -20.45 3.67
CA ILE A 782 33.52 -21.31 4.75
C ILE A 782 32.03 -21.60 4.54
N GLU A 783 31.48 -21.25 3.38
CA GLU A 783 30.05 -21.39 3.07
C GLU A 783 29.19 -20.71 4.16
N PHE A 784 29.53 -19.48 4.54
CA PHE A 784 28.79 -18.72 5.56
C PHE A 784 27.36 -18.40 5.09
N GLY A 785 27.24 -17.83 3.89
CA GLY A 785 25.97 -17.45 3.27
C GLY A 785 26.03 -16.05 2.66
N CYS A 786 24.94 -15.29 2.83
CA CYS A 786 24.82 -13.92 2.36
C CYS A 786 24.76 -12.88 3.49
N PHE A 787 24.76 -11.59 3.14
CA PHE A 787 24.59 -10.50 4.10
C PHE A 787 23.25 -10.63 4.86
N GLY A 788 22.19 -11.10 4.20
CA GLY A 788 20.93 -11.43 4.87
C GLY A 788 21.09 -12.50 5.94
N ASP A 789 21.88 -13.55 5.70
CA ASP A 789 22.17 -14.59 6.69
C ASP A 789 22.92 -14.06 7.92
N PHE A 790 23.77 -13.05 7.74
CA PHE A 790 24.40 -12.34 8.86
C PHE A 790 23.35 -11.58 9.68
N LEU A 791 22.46 -10.82 9.03
CA LEU A 791 21.39 -10.09 9.70
C LEU A 791 20.46 -11.02 10.48
N ASP A 792 20.07 -12.14 9.87
CA ASP A 792 19.21 -13.16 10.50
C ASP A 792 19.92 -13.83 11.68
N CYS A 793 21.21 -14.14 11.54
CA CYS A 793 22.00 -14.67 12.63
C CYS A 793 22.14 -13.68 13.79
N TYR A 794 22.26 -12.38 13.52
CA TYR A 794 22.30 -11.36 14.56
C TYR A 794 20.98 -11.32 15.37
N ASP A 795 19.84 -11.31 14.68
CA ASP A 795 18.52 -11.31 15.32
C ASP A 795 18.34 -12.54 16.22
N ILE A 796 18.64 -13.74 15.70
CA ILE A 796 18.55 -15.00 16.47
C ILE A 796 19.46 -14.95 17.71
N MET A 797 20.68 -14.42 17.58
CA MET A 797 21.63 -14.33 18.70
C MET A 797 21.23 -13.27 19.73
N CYS A 798 20.44 -12.25 19.38
CA CYS A 798 19.87 -11.33 20.36
C CYS A 798 18.96 -12.07 21.37
N VAL A 799 18.31 -13.15 20.94
CA VAL A 799 17.43 -13.98 21.78
C VAL A 799 18.18 -15.13 22.44
N LEU A 800 19.04 -15.84 21.70
CA LEU A 800 19.74 -17.03 22.21
C LEU A 800 21.01 -16.71 23.01
N ASN A 801 21.61 -15.55 22.81
CA ASN A 801 22.83 -15.11 23.49
C ASN A 801 22.73 -13.62 23.93
N PRO A 802 21.73 -13.25 24.74
CA PRO A 802 21.39 -11.85 25.03
C PRO A 802 22.50 -11.09 25.77
N SER A 803 23.34 -11.80 26.54
CA SER A 803 24.51 -11.21 27.22
C SER A 803 25.72 -11.04 26.30
N GLY A 804 25.74 -11.70 25.13
CA GLY A 804 26.87 -11.72 24.20
C GLY A 804 28.16 -12.32 24.80
N THR A 805 28.06 -13.03 25.93
CA THR A 805 29.21 -13.51 26.70
C THR A 805 29.74 -14.85 26.21
N GLU A 806 28.89 -15.64 25.54
CA GLU A 806 29.33 -16.91 24.94
C GLU A 806 29.65 -16.69 23.47
N VAL A 807 30.93 -16.51 23.15
CA VAL A 807 31.43 -16.61 21.77
C VAL A 807 32.11 -17.97 21.64
N PRO A 808 31.57 -18.90 20.82
CA PRO A 808 32.23 -20.18 20.59
C PRO A 808 33.63 -19.94 20.04
N SER A 809 34.60 -20.68 20.57
CA SER A 809 35.93 -20.70 19.98
C SER A 809 35.84 -21.32 18.59
N LEU A 810 36.46 -20.69 17.60
CA LEU A 810 36.64 -21.37 16.32
C LEU A 810 37.38 -22.70 16.55
N PRO A 811 37.01 -23.76 15.82
CA PRO A 811 37.75 -25.00 15.86
C PRO A 811 39.24 -24.68 15.63
N PRO A 812 40.18 -25.34 16.34
CA PRO A 812 41.60 -25.17 16.06
C PRO A 812 41.83 -25.46 14.58
N SER A 813 42.12 -24.38 13.85
CA SER A 813 42.46 -24.30 12.43
C SER A 813 42.37 -25.63 11.67
N THR A 814 41.35 -25.79 10.84
CA THR A 814 41.63 -26.39 9.53
C THR A 814 42.72 -25.48 8.94
N PRO A 815 43.94 -25.99 8.67
CA PRO A 815 45.04 -25.14 8.24
C PRO A 815 44.57 -24.31 7.05
N ALA A 816 44.90 -23.02 7.03
CA ALA A 816 44.92 -22.24 5.80
C ALA A 816 45.53 -23.14 4.72
N ALA A 817 44.84 -23.31 3.59
CA ALA A 817 45.34 -24.12 2.49
C ALA A 817 46.74 -23.62 2.16
N THR A 818 47.75 -24.33 2.66
CA THR A 818 49.14 -24.05 2.37
C THR A 818 49.26 -24.27 0.88
N THR A 819 49.72 -23.25 0.18
CA THR A 819 50.14 -23.33 -1.21
C THR A 819 51.12 -24.50 -1.32
N ILE A 820 50.64 -25.67 -1.75
CA ILE A 820 51.52 -26.76 -2.15
C ILE A 820 52.12 -26.30 -3.47
N ALA A 821 53.35 -25.80 -3.38
CA ALA A 821 54.21 -25.62 -4.52
C ALA A 821 54.28 -26.96 -5.29
N PRO A 822 54.11 -26.97 -6.62
CA PRO A 822 54.15 -28.20 -7.38
C PRO A 822 55.58 -28.78 -7.34
N SER A 823 55.73 -29.92 -6.69
CA SER A 823 56.91 -30.77 -6.83
C SER A 823 56.80 -31.50 -8.17
N THR A 824 57.60 -31.04 -9.12
CA THR A 824 57.86 -31.71 -10.38
C THR A 824 58.69 -32.97 -10.14
N ALA A 825 58.16 -34.14 -10.49
CA ALA A 825 58.96 -35.30 -10.89
C ALA A 825 58.26 -36.06 -12.03
N ALA A 826 58.80 -35.81 -13.22
CA ALA A 826 58.65 -36.45 -14.53
C ALA A 826 57.61 -37.58 -14.75
N PRO A 827 56.69 -37.40 -15.73
CA PRO A 827 56.29 -38.47 -16.63
C PRO A 827 57.22 -38.52 -17.85
N THR A 828 57.65 -39.74 -18.14
CA THR A 828 58.44 -40.17 -19.28
C THR A 828 57.73 -39.86 -20.61
N THR A 829 58.53 -39.36 -21.53
CA THR A 829 58.34 -39.20 -22.98
C THR A 829 57.56 -40.30 -23.70
N VAL A 830 56.63 -39.93 -24.60
CA VAL A 830 56.74 -40.20 -26.06
C VAL A 830 56.17 -39.00 -26.86
N LYS A 831 56.88 -38.68 -27.96
CA LYS A 831 56.84 -37.50 -28.84
C LYS A 831 55.62 -37.40 -29.79
N PRO A 832 55.43 -36.21 -30.41
CA PRO A 832 54.25 -35.74 -31.13
C PRO A 832 54.41 -35.71 -32.67
N SER A 833 53.39 -35.19 -33.37
CA SER A 833 53.49 -34.59 -34.71
C SER A 833 52.42 -33.48 -34.83
N THR A 834 52.80 -32.19 -34.66
CA THR A 834 53.14 -31.15 -35.68
C THR A 834 51.97 -30.79 -36.61
N ALA A 835 51.58 -29.54 -36.87
CA ALA A 835 52.35 -28.31 -37.12
C ALA A 835 51.42 -27.03 -37.06
N PRO A 836 51.84 -25.79 -37.45
CA PRO A 836 52.08 -24.68 -36.51
C PRO A 836 51.31 -23.36 -36.91
N PRO A 837 51.55 -22.20 -36.25
CA PRO A 837 50.61 -21.08 -36.13
C PRO A 837 50.86 -19.93 -37.13
N THR A 838 50.05 -18.88 -37.08
CA THR A 838 50.50 -17.55 -37.56
C THR A 838 49.83 -16.38 -36.83
N THR A 839 50.66 -15.65 -36.11
CA THR A 839 50.49 -14.30 -35.55
C THR A 839 50.62 -13.27 -36.66
N ILE A 840 49.83 -12.19 -36.69
CA ILE A 840 50.32 -10.84 -37.08
C ILE A 840 49.57 -9.76 -36.27
N ALA A 841 50.36 -8.82 -35.74
CA ALA A 841 49.97 -7.65 -34.94
C ALA A 841 49.74 -6.40 -35.84
N PRO A 842 49.33 -5.23 -35.30
CA PRO A 842 48.64 -4.16 -36.01
C PRO A 842 49.59 -3.19 -36.74
N THR A 843 49.03 -2.34 -37.61
CA THR A 843 49.75 -1.17 -38.13
C THR A 843 48.85 0.06 -38.27
N THR A 844 49.48 1.17 -37.88
CA THR A 844 49.02 2.54 -37.71
C THR A 844 49.38 3.39 -38.94
N ALA A 845 48.55 4.38 -39.32
CA ALA A 845 48.95 5.80 -39.49
C ALA A 845 48.02 6.60 -40.44
N ALA A 846 47.74 7.83 -39.99
CA ALA A 846 46.94 8.93 -40.55
C ALA A 846 47.69 9.73 -41.66
N PRO A 847 47.42 11.03 -41.97
CA PRO A 847 46.24 11.91 -41.93
C PRO A 847 46.01 12.68 -43.28
N THR A 848 44.93 13.48 -43.43
CA THR A 848 44.96 14.92 -43.85
C THR A 848 43.58 15.58 -44.08
N THR A 849 43.29 16.57 -43.23
CA THR A 849 42.71 17.94 -43.43
C THR A 849 41.35 18.24 -44.11
N LYS A 850 40.52 18.95 -43.29
CA LYS A 850 39.76 20.23 -43.52
C LYS A 850 38.66 20.23 -44.61
N ILE A 851 37.39 20.58 -44.35
CA ILE A 851 36.80 21.91 -44.06
C ILE A 851 35.29 21.70 -43.70
N ALA A 852 34.68 22.57 -42.89
CA ALA A 852 33.22 22.74 -42.72
C ALA A 852 32.74 24.07 -43.39
N PRO A 853 31.44 24.43 -43.55
CA PRO A 853 30.14 23.70 -43.45
C PRO A 853 29.17 23.96 -44.65
N THR A 854 28.00 23.26 -44.75
CA THR A 854 26.60 23.76 -45.04
C THR A 854 25.61 22.74 -45.69
N THR A 855 24.47 22.55 -44.99
CA THR A 855 23.00 22.40 -45.28
C THR A 855 22.36 21.78 -46.55
N ALA A 856 21.22 21.05 -46.30
CA ALA A 856 20.00 20.69 -47.12
C ALA A 856 20.08 19.50 -48.12
N ALA A 857 19.06 18.67 -48.48
CA ALA A 857 17.64 18.37 -48.15
C ALA A 857 17.20 17.07 -48.95
N PRO A 858 15.98 16.49 -48.79
CA PRO A 858 15.60 15.08 -49.13
C PRO A 858 14.67 14.88 -50.37
N THR A 859 14.32 13.62 -50.74
CA THR A 859 13.40 13.26 -51.88
C THR A 859 12.38 12.13 -51.57
N THR A 860 11.36 12.00 -52.44
CA THR A 860 9.88 11.82 -52.30
C THR A 860 9.25 10.56 -52.99
N THR A 861 7.91 10.38 -52.87
CA THR A 861 7.00 9.52 -53.70
C THR A 861 5.62 10.21 -53.96
N THR A 862 4.89 9.92 -55.07
CA THR A 862 3.74 10.68 -55.69
C THR A 862 2.28 10.23 -55.34
N VAL A 863 1.24 11.05 -55.62
CA VAL A 863 -0.22 10.92 -55.24
C VAL A 863 -1.22 11.07 -56.44
N ALA A 864 -2.42 10.46 -56.44
CA ALA A 864 -3.44 10.39 -57.53
C ALA A 864 -4.57 11.49 -57.53
N THR A 865 -5.38 11.62 -58.61
CA THR A 865 -6.37 12.73 -58.89
C THR A 865 -7.85 12.28 -58.99
N GLY A 866 -8.80 13.05 -58.42
CA GLY A 866 -10.25 12.73 -58.37
C GLY A 866 -11.20 13.31 -59.42
N ASN A 867 -12.33 12.62 -59.64
CA ASN A 867 -13.36 12.94 -60.65
C ASN A 867 -14.72 13.26 -60.01
N CYS A 868 -15.22 14.48 -60.17
CA CYS A 868 -16.46 14.97 -59.56
C CYS A 868 -17.72 14.15 -59.89
N ASN A 869 -17.77 13.49 -61.04
CA ASN A 869 -18.91 12.64 -61.40
C ASN A 869 -19.02 11.38 -60.54
N SER A 870 -17.96 10.99 -59.82
CA SER A 870 -17.95 9.88 -58.87
C SER A 870 -17.83 10.32 -57.41
N ALA A 871 -17.86 11.62 -57.12
CA ALA A 871 -17.71 12.18 -55.77
C ALA A 871 -18.81 11.73 -54.80
N GLY A 872 -20.04 11.55 -55.28
CA GLY A 872 -21.18 11.12 -54.47
C GLY A 872 -20.96 9.79 -53.76
N GLY A 873 -20.22 8.88 -54.38
CA GLY A 873 -19.86 7.58 -53.81
C GLY A 873 -19.05 7.66 -52.52
N LEU A 874 -18.37 8.78 -52.26
CA LEU A 874 -17.57 8.96 -51.03
C LEU A 874 -18.44 9.14 -49.78
N PHE A 875 -19.68 9.61 -49.95
CA PHE A 875 -20.64 9.84 -48.88
C PHE A 875 -21.56 8.65 -48.63
N GLN A 876 -21.45 7.59 -49.43
CA GLN A 876 -22.29 6.41 -49.25
C GLN A 876 -21.83 5.59 -48.04
N LEU A 877 -22.79 5.08 -47.29
CA LEU A 877 -22.55 4.24 -46.13
C LEU A 877 -22.45 2.77 -46.55
N ASN A 878 -21.28 2.19 -46.37
CA ASN A 878 -21.03 0.76 -46.48
C ASN A 878 -20.62 0.22 -45.12
N ASN A 879 -21.36 -0.77 -44.60
CA ASN A 879 -21.17 -1.30 -43.24
C ASN A 879 -21.11 -0.21 -42.17
N ASN A 880 -21.95 0.82 -42.34
CA ASN A 880 -22.04 1.97 -41.43
C ASN A 880 -20.80 2.89 -41.42
N HIS A 881 -19.93 2.78 -42.43
CA HIS A 881 -18.77 3.64 -42.65
C HIS A 881 -18.89 4.36 -43.99
N SER A 882 -18.41 5.61 -44.06
CA SER A 882 -18.25 6.32 -45.32
C SER A 882 -16.79 6.63 -45.56
N ILE A 883 -16.39 6.54 -46.83
CA ILE A 883 -15.00 6.73 -47.24
C ILE A 883 -14.54 8.13 -46.84
N VAL A 884 -15.39 9.15 -46.98
CA VAL A 884 -15.04 10.52 -46.62
C VAL A 884 -14.78 10.69 -45.12
N VAL A 885 -15.61 10.09 -44.26
CA VAL A 885 -15.47 10.21 -42.79
C VAL A 885 -14.23 9.45 -42.31
N ASP A 886 -14.02 8.22 -42.80
CA ASP A 886 -12.86 7.42 -42.44
C ASP A 886 -11.56 8.08 -42.93
N SER A 887 -11.58 8.66 -44.13
CA SER A 887 -10.42 9.36 -44.70
C SER A 887 -10.11 10.63 -43.91
N LEU A 888 -11.12 11.38 -43.48
CA LEU A 888 -10.92 12.55 -42.62
C LEU A 888 -10.36 12.14 -41.24
N TYR A 889 -10.88 11.09 -40.60
CA TYR A 889 -10.34 10.61 -39.33
C TYR A 889 -8.90 10.12 -39.47
N THR A 890 -8.59 9.44 -40.58
CA THR A 890 -7.25 8.93 -40.86
C THR A 890 -6.29 10.07 -41.16
N GLY A 891 -6.65 10.97 -42.07
CA GLY A 891 -5.80 12.11 -42.47
C GLY A 891 -5.61 13.13 -41.36
N CYS A 892 -6.62 13.32 -40.50
CA CYS A 892 -6.50 14.17 -39.32
C CYS A 892 -5.32 13.75 -38.43
N ASN A 893 -5.03 12.45 -38.30
CA ASN A 893 -3.93 11.97 -37.47
C ASN A 893 -2.53 12.38 -38.01
N THR A 894 -2.45 12.88 -39.25
CA THR A 894 -1.20 13.42 -39.80
C THR A 894 -1.04 14.92 -39.54
N PHE A 895 -1.95 15.55 -38.79
CA PHE A 895 -1.87 16.97 -38.43
C PHE A 895 -0.99 17.14 -37.20
N ASN A 896 -0.15 18.17 -37.18
CA ASN A 896 0.75 18.41 -36.04
C ASN A 896 0.03 19.09 -34.86
N GLY A 897 0.33 18.64 -33.63
CA GLY A 897 -0.21 19.21 -32.39
C GLY A 897 -1.69 18.90 -32.13
N THR A 898 -2.39 19.76 -31.39
CA THR A 898 -3.81 19.56 -31.00
C THR A 898 -4.83 19.77 -32.13
N GLN A 899 -4.38 20.02 -33.37
CA GLN A 899 -5.26 20.33 -34.50
C GLN A 899 -6.16 19.15 -34.88
N CYS A 900 -5.71 17.91 -34.70
CA CYS A 900 -6.58 16.76 -34.99
C CYS A 900 -7.72 16.63 -33.97
N THR A 901 -7.43 16.77 -32.68
CA THR A 901 -8.45 16.74 -31.61
C THR A 901 -9.53 17.81 -31.83
N ASN A 902 -9.14 19.00 -32.30
CA ASN A 902 -10.08 20.08 -32.63
C ASN A 902 -10.90 19.81 -33.92
N PHE A 903 -10.39 18.99 -34.84
CA PHE A 903 -11.10 18.66 -36.08
C PHE A 903 -12.11 17.51 -35.90
N LYS A 904 -11.83 16.55 -35.01
CA LYS A 904 -12.68 15.36 -34.78
C LYS A 904 -14.17 15.67 -34.51
N PRO A 905 -14.56 16.73 -33.78
CA PRO A 905 -15.97 17.13 -33.65
C PRO A 905 -16.63 17.54 -34.98
N TYR A 906 -15.88 18.15 -35.90
CA TYR A 906 -16.38 18.56 -37.22
C TYR A 906 -16.51 17.36 -38.16
N ILE A 907 -15.64 16.35 -38.02
CA ILE A 907 -15.79 15.07 -38.75
C ILE A 907 -17.06 14.34 -38.30
N LEU A 908 -17.35 14.29 -36.99
CA LEU A 908 -18.61 13.79 -36.44
C LEU A 908 -19.83 14.57 -36.97
N LYS A 909 -19.71 15.90 -37.11
CA LYS A 909 -20.77 16.73 -37.68
C LYS A 909 -21.00 16.42 -39.16
N ILE A 910 -19.94 16.15 -39.94
CA ILE A 910 -20.04 15.69 -41.34
C ILE A 910 -20.73 14.32 -41.41
N ASP A 911 -20.35 13.38 -40.55
CA ASP A 911 -20.98 12.04 -40.54
C ASP A 911 -22.49 12.14 -40.27
N ASN A 912 -22.88 12.90 -39.25
CA ASN A 912 -24.29 13.02 -38.87
C ASN A 912 -25.12 13.89 -39.82
N SER A 913 -24.57 15.01 -40.31
CA SER A 913 -25.34 16.02 -41.04
C SER A 913 -25.29 15.87 -42.57
N VAL A 914 -24.29 15.15 -43.08
CA VAL A 914 -24.06 15.01 -44.53
C VAL A 914 -24.13 13.55 -44.99
N VAL A 915 -23.48 12.63 -44.29
CA VAL A 915 -23.40 11.21 -44.70
C VAL A 915 -24.67 10.46 -44.28
N ARG A 916 -24.98 10.46 -42.98
CA ARG A 916 -26.13 9.75 -42.40
C ARG A 916 -27.46 10.49 -42.57
N ASN A 917 -27.42 11.73 -43.07
CA ASN A 917 -28.62 12.52 -43.28
C ASN A 917 -29.41 12.01 -44.50
N THR A 918 -30.60 11.46 -44.25
CA THR A 918 -31.49 10.93 -45.29
C THR A 918 -32.30 12.00 -46.00
N THR A 919 -32.30 13.27 -45.53
CA THR A 919 -33.02 14.37 -46.17
C THR A 919 -32.28 14.98 -47.36
N LEU A 920 -30.99 14.68 -47.54
CA LEU A 920 -30.20 15.11 -48.69
C LEU A 920 -30.34 14.08 -49.81
N THR A 921 -31.08 14.42 -50.86
CA THR A 921 -31.49 13.48 -51.92
C THR A 921 -30.63 13.51 -53.17
N SER A 922 -29.70 14.47 -53.30
CA SER A 922 -28.74 14.51 -54.41
C SER A 922 -27.29 14.65 -53.95
N ASP A 923 -26.36 14.09 -54.74
CA ASP A 923 -24.93 14.13 -54.45
C ASP A 923 -24.38 15.57 -54.44
N ALA A 924 -24.93 16.45 -55.29
CA ALA A 924 -24.59 17.87 -55.30
C ALA A 924 -24.91 18.55 -53.95
N GLN A 925 -26.06 18.23 -53.33
CA GLN A 925 -26.41 18.76 -52.01
C GLN A 925 -25.46 18.26 -50.92
N ARG A 926 -25.07 16.98 -50.97
CA ARG A 926 -24.13 16.39 -50.01
C ARG A 926 -22.75 17.03 -50.13
N ILE A 927 -22.26 17.22 -51.36
CA ILE A 927 -20.98 17.89 -51.63
C ILE A 927 -21.02 19.34 -51.15
N HIS A 928 -22.12 20.06 -51.36
CA HIS A 928 -22.28 21.43 -50.89
C HIS A 928 -22.23 21.55 -49.35
N PHE A 929 -23.01 20.74 -48.63
CA PHE A 929 -23.00 20.76 -47.16
C PHE A 929 -21.68 20.28 -46.56
N PHE A 930 -21.02 19.32 -47.20
CA PHE A 930 -19.67 18.91 -46.83
C PHE A 930 -18.68 20.08 -46.93
N ASN A 931 -18.67 20.77 -48.07
CA ASN A 931 -17.80 21.92 -48.31
C ASN A 931 -18.05 23.03 -47.26
N TYR A 932 -19.32 23.33 -46.98
CA TYR A 932 -19.71 24.29 -45.95
C TYR A 932 -19.10 23.97 -44.57
N ILE A 933 -19.21 22.72 -44.09
CA ILE A 933 -18.68 22.33 -42.76
C ILE A 933 -17.14 22.40 -42.73
N ILE A 934 -16.49 22.00 -43.82
CA ILE A 934 -15.02 22.08 -43.94
C ILE A 934 -14.54 23.54 -43.92
N THR A 935 -15.21 24.46 -44.64
CA THR A 935 -14.87 25.89 -44.60
C THR A 935 -15.09 26.50 -43.21
N GLN A 936 -16.12 26.08 -42.46
CA GLN A 936 -16.36 26.54 -41.08
C GLN A 936 -15.22 26.16 -40.11
N TYR A 937 -14.70 24.94 -40.20
CA TYR A 937 -13.56 24.51 -39.37
C TYR A 937 -12.26 25.24 -39.74
N CYS A 938 -11.99 25.37 -41.04
CA CYS A 938 -10.76 25.97 -41.53
C CYS A 938 -10.72 27.49 -41.32
N GLY A 939 -11.85 28.19 -41.51
CA GLY A 939 -11.93 29.65 -41.39
C GLY A 939 -10.86 30.36 -42.24
N THR A 940 -10.21 31.38 -41.68
CA THR A 940 -9.05 32.07 -42.29
C THR A 940 -7.70 31.48 -41.88
N ASN A 941 -7.68 30.37 -41.12
CA ASN A 941 -6.45 29.76 -40.61
C ASN A 941 -5.74 28.95 -41.70
N SER A 942 -4.64 29.49 -42.22
CA SER A 942 -3.89 28.92 -43.35
C SER A 942 -3.27 27.55 -43.06
N LEU A 943 -2.93 27.23 -41.81
CA LEU A 943 -2.40 25.92 -41.42
C LEU A 943 -3.49 24.85 -41.38
N ARG A 944 -4.67 25.17 -40.80
CA ARG A 944 -5.82 24.26 -40.84
C ARG A 944 -6.26 23.99 -42.27
N LEU A 945 -6.29 25.04 -43.09
CA LEU A 945 -6.60 24.92 -44.51
C LEU A 945 -5.60 23.99 -45.22
N TYR A 946 -4.30 24.17 -45.00
CA TYR A 946 -3.26 23.32 -45.59
C TYR A 946 -3.41 21.84 -45.20
N PHE A 947 -3.60 21.55 -43.91
CA PHE A 947 -3.70 20.18 -43.43
C PHE A 947 -4.99 19.49 -43.89
N VAL A 948 -6.14 20.15 -43.76
CA VAL A 948 -7.44 19.55 -44.09
C VAL A 948 -7.58 19.35 -45.59
N MET A 949 -7.20 20.33 -46.41
CA MET A 949 -7.31 20.23 -47.87
C MET A 949 -6.36 19.17 -48.47
N GLY A 950 -5.26 18.87 -47.77
CA GLY A 950 -4.29 17.85 -48.16
C GLY A 950 -4.69 16.40 -47.85
N VAL A 951 -5.76 16.17 -47.07
CA VAL A 951 -6.20 14.81 -46.69
C VAL A 951 -6.62 14.01 -47.91
N GLN A 952 -6.01 12.83 -48.08
CA GLN A 952 -6.29 11.90 -49.17
C GLN A 952 -7.43 10.95 -48.81
N MET A 953 -8.27 10.64 -49.81
CA MET A 953 -9.33 9.65 -49.69
C MET A 953 -8.73 8.25 -49.74
N SER A 954 -9.12 7.41 -48.78
CA SER A 954 -8.55 6.08 -48.55
C SER A 954 -8.73 5.11 -49.72
N ASN A 955 -9.74 5.33 -50.57
CA ASN A 955 -9.98 4.57 -51.80
C ASN A 955 -9.16 5.07 -53.01
N GLY A 956 -8.25 6.03 -52.80
CA GLY A 956 -7.44 6.61 -53.87
C GLY A 956 -8.19 7.58 -54.78
N TRP A 957 -9.40 8.02 -54.39
CA TRP A 957 -10.22 8.92 -55.21
C TRP A 957 -9.59 10.32 -55.36
N GLY A 958 -8.66 10.74 -54.52
CA GLY A 958 -8.07 12.09 -54.57
C GLY A 958 -8.06 12.71 -53.18
N ASN A 959 -8.12 14.04 -53.07
CA ASN A 959 -8.06 14.73 -51.77
C ASN A 959 -9.28 15.61 -51.47
N VAL A 960 -9.37 16.09 -50.24
CA VAL A 960 -10.46 16.97 -49.77
C VAL A 960 -10.56 18.25 -50.61
N GLN A 961 -9.43 18.84 -51.02
CA GLN A 961 -9.43 20.03 -51.88
C GLN A 961 -10.16 19.78 -53.20
N GLN A 962 -9.91 18.64 -53.83
CA GLN A 962 -10.54 18.25 -55.08
C GLN A 962 -12.04 17.97 -54.89
N LEU A 963 -12.42 17.36 -53.77
CA LEU A 963 -13.83 17.12 -53.43
C LEU A 963 -14.61 18.42 -53.21
N CYS A 964 -14.04 19.39 -52.48
CA CYS A 964 -14.64 20.72 -52.33
C CYS A 964 -14.73 21.46 -53.67
N GLY A 965 -13.79 21.24 -54.59
CA GLY A 965 -13.81 21.81 -55.95
C GLY A 965 -14.92 21.26 -56.86
N CYS A 966 -15.58 20.18 -56.48
CA CYS A 966 -16.71 19.59 -57.21
C CYS A 966 -18.05 20.32 -56.96
N ASP A 967 -18.08 21.24 -56.00
CA ASP A 967 -19.23 22.11 -55.70
C ASP A 967 -19.36 23.19 -56.81
N THR A 968 -19.78 22.77 -58.00
CA THR A 968 -20.02 23.66 -59.14
C THR A 968 -21.38 23.38 -59.75
N THR A 969 -22.41 24.09 -59.29
CA THR A 969 -23.42 24.56 -60.25
C THR A 969 -23.53 26.06 -60.10
N SER A 970 -22.93 26.71 -61.10
CA SER A 970 -23.50 27.80 -61.88
C SER A 970 -24.96 28.13 -61.59
N GLY A 971 -25.26 29.41 -61.74
CA GLY A 971 -26.61 29.88 -62.00
C GLY A 971 -26.72 31.33 -61.64
#